data_AF-A0A2E4YCM2-F1
#
_entry.id   AF-A0A2E4YCM2-F1
#
_cell.length_a   1.000
_cell.length_b   1.000
_cell.length_c   1.000
_cell.angle_alpha   90.00
_cell.angle_beta   90.00
_cell.angle_gamma   90.00
#
_symmetry.space_group_name_H-M   'P 1'
#
loop_
_entity.id
_entity.type
_entity.pdbx_description
1 polymer ?
#
loop_
_entity_poly.entity_id
_entity_poly.type
_entity_poly.pdbx_seq_one_letter_code
_entity_poly.pdbx_strand_id
1 'polypeptide(L)'
;MYARVTAARGSKYIHTPGEIKRAAQTIAIAFLAALATIVTTGVASLATAPRADIDFAELGSSATCLRVGRRADAAIVYLDVGSPLQSLKLLLDLGTVTGLYGGDESLSIFSTRLHKSLSMACHDLDPPREYSQLCHDLVLVARNGSTSDQTLVHTTFVYQNDQAAYAEAQPAALAGLDGTFRLTKGQTYWLTTTHLCFAPLQPPPADSRVLEVFTLGETMVTTQDNLLAYENGTLAFDARCTETLRGDVVQLFPSEATNEASAWLSLSGRFLYEYGSAILDKRRAVVEAGENCSGTIAELAHHRDIYYTDCGGLALGRCRTSAAVPYRRLSDRRIRIDLDADGVGTLLSEPARSLRNLKQSYADALSAAIARLLVLVLTAAVVFVRGSQNATSSRWLLTNTLDALMCRNAFSDTITPENTVSTYDQLDKLIDALISVAAWTARVVVLTFAAPSLLDDRQRTVVAFEALGITCSGLHFCLRYGLIVRKEREAPIATLGGPMSILDVTSAVLVLFADAPLLGTNGGNFASTGRLLIGLLISLAVCTRVCFSVAMVATMARSATNGNRRELKCHQATLWTATLTWMLQGVATAGTLALLFVNPAAVSLVRSQTGDTRVVKYAILLGLICTSLPTFTKVSLRVLQDECKQK
;
A
#
# COMPACT_ATOMS: atom_id res chain seq x y z
N MET A 1 -29.01 6.44 -65.09
CA MET A 1 -28.18 5.98 -66.22
C MET A 1 -27.14 5.02 -65.64
N TYR A 2 -27.41 3.73 -65.78
CA TYR A 2 -26.57 2.61 -65.32
C TYR A 2 -25.22 2.66 -66.04
N ALA A 3 -24.11 2.69 -65.29
CA ALA A 3 -22.78 2.45 -65.83
C ALA A 3 -21.99 1.52 -64.89
N ARG A 4 -22.09 0.24 -65.24
CA ARG A 4 -21.09 -0.83 -65.09
C ARG A 4 -20.30 -0.89 -63.78
N VAL A 5 -20.73 -1.84 -62.97
CA VAL A 5 -19.87 -2.88 -62.37
C VAL A 5 -18.62 -3.13 -63.23
N THR A 6 -17.48 -2.58 -62.81
CA THR A 6 -16.18 -3.17 -63.11
C THR A 6 -15.69 -3.89 -61.86
N ALA A 7 -16.15 -5.12 -61.72
CA ALA A 7 -15.42 -6.13 -61.00
C ALA A 7 -14.07 -6.33 -61.71
N ALA A 8 -12.96 -5.84 -61.12
CA ALA A 8 -11.60 -6.38 -61.28
C ALA A 8 -10.55 -5.42 -60.68
N ARG A 9 -10.24 -5.59 -59.39
CA ARG A 9 -8.87 -5.77 -58.85
C ARG A 9 -8.98 -5.88 -57.33
N GLY A 10 -8.84 -7.12 -56.86
CA GLY A 10 -9.16 -7.56 -55.51
C GLY A 10 -8.44 -6.78 -54.41
N SER A 11 -9.22 -6.35 -53.43
CA SER A 11 -8.74 -5.83 -52.16
C SER A 11 -8.21 -6.98 -51.30
N LYS A 12 -6.94 -7.33 -51.46
CA LYS A 12 -6.19 -8.06 -50.43
C LYS A 12 -5.26 -7.05 -49.73
N TYR A 13 -5.22 -7.02 -48.40
CA TYR A 13 -4.20 -6.22 -47.68
C TYR A 13 -2.79 -6.82 -47.86
N ILE A 14 -2.70 -8.07 -48.30
CA ILE A 14 -1.46 -8.79 -48.61
C ILE A 14 -1.61 -9.51 -49.96
N HIS A 15 -0.80 -9.12 -50.94
CA HIS A 15 -0.77 -9.67 -52.30
C HIS A 15 0.33 -10.72 -52.50
N THR A 16 1.35 -10.77 -51.65
CA THR A 16 2.55 -11.58 -51.89
C THR A 16 2.96 -12.41 -50.67
N PRO A 17 3.60 -13.59 -50.88
CA PRO A 17 4.22 -14.36 -49.79
C PRO A 17 5.20 -13.54 -48.93
N GLY A 18 5.86 -12.54 -49.54
CA GLY A 18 6.75 -11.62 -48.84
C GLY A 18 6.04 -10.70 -47.85
N GLU A 19 4.84 -10.24 -48.15
CA GLU A 19 4.02 -9.43 -47.24
C GLU A 19 3.47 -10.26 -46.07
N ILE A 20 3.09 -11.52 -46.29
CA ILE A 20 2.72 -12.46 -45.22
C ILE A 20 3.89 -12.64 -44.25
N LYS A 21 5.09 -12.89 -44.80
CA LYS A 21 6.31 -13.02 -44.00
C LYS A 21 6.59 -11.75 -43.18
N ARG A 22 6.43 -10.55 -43.76
CA ARG A 22 6.61 -9.28 -43.06
C ARG A 22 5.57 -9.06 -41.96
N ALA A 23 4.30 -9.39 -42.22
CA ALA A 23 3.25 -9.28 -41.22
C ALA A 23 3.52 -10.23 -40.03
N ALA A 24 3.85 -11.50 -40.30
CA ALA A 24 4.21 -12.48 -39.27
C ALA A 24 5.43 -12.02 -38.45
N GLN A 25 6.48 -11.51 -39.11
CA GLN A 25 7.64 -10.92 -38.44
C GLN A 25 7.25 -9.72 -37.56
N THR A 26 6.37 -8.84 -38.06
CA THR A 26 5.93 -7.65 -37.31
C THR A 26 5.13 -8.03 -36.07
N ILE A 27 4.21 -9.00 -36.16
CA ILE A 27 3.47 -9.53 -35.01
C ILE A 27 4.44 -10.04 -33.95
N ALA A 28 5.38 -10.91 -34.35
CA ALA A 28 6.32 -11.52 -33.42
C ALA A 28 7.24 -10.48 -32.75
N ILE A 29 7.83 -9.58 -33.54
CA ILE A 29 8.74 -8.54 -33.04
C ILE A 29 7.99 -7.57 -32.12
N ALA A 30 6.81 -7.11 -32.51
CA ALA A 30 6.02 -6.17 -31.71
C ALA A 30 5.52 -6.80 -30.40
N PHE A 31 5.13 -8.08 -30.42
CA PHE A 31 4.77 -8.82 -29.21
C PHE A 31 5.96 -8.97 -28.26
N LEU A 32 7.12 -9.41 -28.77
CA LEU A 32 8.34 -9.55 -27.97
C LEU A 32 8.84 -8.20 -27.43
N ALA A 33 8.75 -7.14 -28.24
CA ALA A 33 9.10 -5.79 -27.81
C ALA A 33 8.19 -5.31 -26.68
N ALA A 34 6.87 -5.52 -26.77
CA ALA A 34 5.94 -5.17 -25.70
C ALA A 34 6.24 -5.93 -24.40
N LEU A 35 6.45 -7.25 -24.50
CA LEU A 35 6.80 -8.09 -23.35
C LEU A 35 8.13 -7.67 -22.72
N ALA A 36 9.17 -7.46 -23.54
CA ALA A 36 10.47 -7.00 -23.08
C ALA A 36 10.37 -5.62 -22.42
N THR A 37 9.56 -4.71 -22.96
CA THR A 37 9.32 -3.38 -22.38
C THR A 37 8.66 -3.48 -21.01
N ILE A 38 7.64 -4.33 -20.84
CA ILE A 38 7.00 -4.59 -19.54
C ILE A 38 8.00 -5.14 -18.53
N VAL A 39 8.77 -6.16 -18.91
CA VAL A 39 9.76 -6.82 -18.04
C VAL A 39 10.85 -5.83 -17.62
N THR A 40 11.47 -5.15 -18.58
CA THR A 40 12.56 -4.20 -18.34
C THR A 40 12.11 -3.01 -17.52
N THR A 41 10.90 -2.49 -17.77
CA THR A 41 10.32 -1.41 -16.96
C THR A 41 10.07 -1.86 -15.52
N GLY A 42 9.51 -3.06 -15.32
CA GLY A 42 9.29 -3.61 -13.98
C GLY A 42 10.60 -3.77 -13.21
N VAL A 43 11.64 -4.34 -13.85
CA VAL A 43 12.97 -4.52 -13.25
C VAL A 43 13.61 -3.16 -12.93
N ALA A 44 13.60 -2.21 -13.87
CA ALA A 44 14.15 -0.87 -13.67
C ALA A 44 13.42 -0.11 -12.55
N SER A 45 12.09 -0.27 -12.47
CA SER A 45 11.27 0.34 -11.42
C SER A 45 11.61 -0.26 -10.05
N LEU A 46 11.83 -1.58 -9.95
CA LEU A 46 12.27 -2.22 -8.71
C LEU A 46 13.69 -1.83 -8.29
N ALA A 47 14.59 -1.67 -9.26
CA ALA A 47 15.96 -1.24 -9.02
C ALA A 47 16.03 0.19 -8.45
N THR A 48 15.08 1.04 -8.85
CA THR A 48 14.94 2.43 -8.39
C THR A 48 13.85 2.60 -7.34
N ALA A 49 13.31 1.50 -6.81
CA ALA A 49 12.21 1.56 -5.86
C ALA A 49 12.62 2.32 -4.59
N PRO A 50 11.72 3.15 -4.04
CA PRO A 50 11.99 3.85 -2.80
C PRO A 50 12.25 2.83 -1.68
N ARG A 51 13.20 3.18 -0.83
CA ARG A 51 13.56 2.38 0.34
C ARG A 51 12.62 2.68 1.49
N ALA A 52 12.55 1.77 2.45
CA ALA A 52 11.82 2.03 3.68
C ALA A 52 12.40 3.26 4.37
N ASP A 53 11.53 4.03 5.01
CA ASP A 53 11.84 5.33 5.58
C ASP A 53 12.69 5.18 6.84
N ILE A 54 14.01 5.14 6.64
CA ILE A 54 15.03 5.06 7.70
C ILE A 54 15.89 6.34 7.72
N ASP A 55 15.71 7.25 6.76
CA ASP A 55 16.43 8.53 6.68
C ASP A 55 15.87 9.55 7.69
N PHE A 56 15.98 9.23 8.98
CA PHE A 56 16.02 10.23 10.04
C PHE A 56 17.41 10.85 9.99
N ALA A 57 17.50 12.19 10.01
CA ALA A 57 18.80 12.84 10.08
C ALA A 57 19.59 12.25 11.27
N GLU A 58 20.88 11.97 11.07
CA GLU A 58 21.79 11.48 12.12
C GLU A 58 21.61 10.03 12.56
N LEU A 59 20.87 9.19 11.82
CA LEU A 59 20.88 7.76 12.11
C LEU A 59 22.30 7.20 11.96
N GLY A 60 22.96 6.95 13.08
CA GLY A 60 24.35 6.48 13.11
C GLY A 60 24.52 5.12 12.43
N SER A 61 25.72 4.88 11.89
CA SER A 61 26.08 3.61 11.24
C SER A 61 26.09 2.40 12.19
N SER A 62 25.93 2.61 13.49
CA SER A 62 25.83 1.57 14.53
C SER A 62 24.39 1.24 14.94
N ALA A 63 23.39 1.89 14.34
CA ALA A 63 22.00 1.69 14.73
C ALA A 63 21.49 0.29 14.37
N THR A 64 20.77 -0.32 15.32
CA THR A 64 20.02 -1.55 15.11
C THR A 64 18.57 -1.20 14.87
N CYS A 65 17.99 -1.69 13.77
CA CYS A 65 16.64 -1.37 13.36
C CYS A 65 15.73 -2.61 13.39
N LEU A 66 14.55 -2.41 13.97
CA LEU A 66 13.43 -3.33 14.01
C LEU A 66 12.29 -2.74 13.18
N ARG A 67 11.46 -3.60 12.61
CA ARG A 67 10.30 -3.14 11.84
C ARG A 67 9.17 -2.75 12.76
N VAL A 68 8.43 -1.70 12.39
CA VAL A 68 7.30 -1.21 13.15
C VAL A 68 6.07 -1.02 12.30
N GLY A 69 4.93 -1.49 12.81
CA GLY A 69 3.60 -1.09 12.36
C GLY A 69 3.08 0.03 13.25
N ARG A 70 2.67 1.14 12.63
CA ARG A 70 2.12 2.31 13.32
C ARG A 70 0.59 2.20 13.34
N ARG A 71 -0.02 2.44 14.51
CA ARG A 71 -1.47 2.61 14.69
C ARG A 71 -1.75 3.99 15.31
N ALA A 72 -3.03 4.36 15.38
CA ALA A 72 -3.44 5.61 15.99
C ALA A 72 -2.99 5.72 17.45
N ASP A 73 -3.17 4.65 18.24
CA ASP A 73 -2.98 4.68 19.69
C ASP A 73 -1.77 3.85 20.17
N ALA A 74 -1.09 3.12 19.28
CA ALA A 74 0.07 2.28 19.61
C ALA A 74 1.07 2.14 18.45
N ALA A 75 2.31 1.79 18.78
CA ALA A 75 3.30 1.27 17.83
C ALA A 75 3.56 -0.22 18.14
N ILE A 76 3.64 -1.04 17.09
CA ILE A 76 3.86 -2.47 17.20
C ILE A 76 5.20 -2.80 16.57
N VAL A 77 6.13 -3.34 17.35
CA VAL A 77 7.42 -3.86 16.86
C VAL A 77 7.20 -5.28 16.35
N TYR A 78 7.68 -5.55 15.15
CA TYR A 78 7.69 -6.89 14.57
C TYR A 78 9.08 -7.47 14.78
N LEU A 79 9.15 -8.51 15.61
CA LEU A 79 10.38 -9.18 15.97
C LEU A 79 10.31 -10.64 15.55
N ASP A 80 11.26 -11.09 14.73
CA ASP A 80 11.36 -12.49 14.33
C ASP A 80 12.38 -13.20 15.23
N VAL A 81 11.91 -14.11 16.07
CA VAL A 81 12.70 -14.79 17.12
C VAL A 81 12.63 -16.31 16.95
N GLY A 82 13.76 -16.98 17.19
CA GLY A 82 13.86 -18.44 17.31
C GLY A 82 14.30 -19.20 16.06
N SER A 83 14.41 -20.52 16.22
CA SER A 83 14.79 -21.46 15.16
C SER A 83 13.83 -22.65 15.13
N PRO A 84 12.87 -22.72 14.18
CA PRO A 84 12.65 -21.79 13.06
C PRO A 84 12.07 -20.44 13.50
N LEU A 85 12.44 -19.36 12.79
CA LEU A 85 12.01 -17.99 13.09
C LEU A 85 10.49 -17.86 13.18
N GLN A 86 10.01 -17.32 14.30
CA GLN A 86 8.62 -16.97 14.54
C GLN A 86 8.45 -15.46 14.58
N SER A 87 7.47 -14.94 13.84
CA SER A 87 7.14 -13.52 13.84
C SER A 87 6.24 -13.16 15.00
N LEU A 88 6.75 -12.34 15.91
CA LEU A 88 6.07 -11.85 17.10
C LEU A 88 5.69 -10.39 16.94
N LYS A 89 4.51 -10.02 17.46
CA LYS A 89 4.03 -8.63 17.49
C LYS A 89 4.17 -8.10 18.90
N LEU A 90 5.11 -7.21 19.14
CA LEU A 90 5.38 -6.65 20.46
C LEU A 90 4.81 -5.24 20.55
N LEU A 91 4.24 -4.88 21.69
CA LEU A 91 3.88 -3.50 21.97
C LEU A 91 5.15 -2.68 22.22
N LEU A 92 5.34 -1.57 21.49
CA LEU A 92 6.37 -0.59 21.84
C LEU A 92 5.86 0.26 23.00
N ASP A 93 6.31 -0.04 24.20
CA ASP A 93 6.01 0.75 25.39
C ASP A 93 6.99 1.92 25.48
N LEU A 94 6.55 3.07 24.99
CA LEU A 94 7.31 4.32 25.06
C LEU A 94 7.20 5.01 26.43
N GLY A 95 6.24 4.60 27.27
CA GLY A 95 5.98 5.21 28.56
C GLY A 95 6.81 4.61 29.68
N THR A 96 7.31 3.39 29.50
CA THR A 96 8.19 2.71 30.48
C THR A 96 9.64 2.66 30.01
N VAL A 97 10.57 2.96 30.92
CA VAL A 97 12.01 2.96 30.69
C VAL A 97 12.70 2.04 31.69
N THR A 98 13.47 1.08 31.19
CA THR A 98 14.26 0.14 31.99
C THR A 98 15.67 0.68 32.24
N GLY A 99 16.28 0.25 33.35
CA GLY A 99 17.61 0.69 33.76
C GLY A 99 18.75 0.21 32.85
N LEU A 100 19.88 0.91 32.90
CA LEU A 100 21.06 0.67 32.04
C LEU A 100 21.69 -0.72 32.23
N TYR A 101 21.61 -1.25 33.46
CA TYR A 101 22.09 -2.58 33.85
C TYR A 101 20.97 -3.62 33.88
N GLY A 102 19.71 -3.23 33.67
CA GLY A 102 18.53 -4.10 33.64
C GLY A 102 18.23 -4.62 32.23
N GLY A 103 19.27 -4.89 31.44
CA GLY A 103 19.16 -5.26 30.02
C GLY A 103 18.17 -6.40 29.73
N ASP A 104 17.91 -7.23 30.73
CA ASP A 104 17.07 -8.41 30.66
C ASP A 104 15.55 -8.15 30.67
N GLU A 105 15.06 -6.96 31.08
CA GLU A 105 13.61 -6.64 31.10
C GLU A 105 13.13 -5.70 29.98
N SER A 106 14.04 -5.30 29.08
CA SER A 106 13.68 -4.44 27.94
C SER A 106 12.76 -5.16 26.95
N LEU A 107 12.85 -6.48 26.88
CA LEU A 107 12.04 -7.34 26.03
C LEU A 107 11.33 -8.38 26.88
N SER A 108 10.00 -8.37 26.85
CA SER A 108 9.17 -9.40 27.47
C SER A 108 8.29 -10.05 26.40
N ILE A 109 8.23 -11.38 26.39
CA ILE A 109 7.49 -12.16 25.42
C ILE A 109 6.62 -13.14 26.16
N PHE A 110 5.33 -13.20 25.82
CA PHE A 110 4.40 -14.15 26.43
C PHE A 110 3.77 -15.13 25.44
N SER A 111 4.25 -15.13 24.19
CA SER A 111 3.73 -15.98 23.13
C SER A 111 4.17 -17.44 23.26
N THR A 112 3.19 -18.33 23.39
CA THR A 112 3.40 -19.80 23.36
C THR A 112 4.02 -20.32 22.06
N ARG A 113 4.08 -19.49 21.01
CA ARG A 113 4.71 -19.83 19.72
C ARG A 113 6.20 -20.12 19.87
N LEU A 114 6.87 -19.49 20.85
CA LEU A 114 8.31 -19.67 21.09
C LEU A 114 8.68 -21.05 21.62
N HIS A 115 7.73 -21.82 22.18
CA HIS A 115 7.97 -23.20 22.59
C HIS A 115 8.47 -24.11 21.45
N LYS A 116 8.32 -23.67 20.19
CA LYS A 116 8.79 -24.40 19.00
C LYS A 116 10.24 -24.10 18.64
N SER A 117 10.86 -23.11 19.29
CA SER A 117 12.25 -22.74 19.01
C SER A 117 13.21 -23.76 19.59
N LEU A 118 14.11 -24.29 18.75
CA LEU A 118 15.16 -25.23 19.14
C LEU A 118 16.40 -24.53 19.72
N SER A 119 16.53 -23.21 19.50
CA SER A 119 17.66 -22.41 19.97
C SER A 119 17.37 -21.64 21.26
N MET A 120 16.14 -21.73 21.77
CA MET A 120 15.74 -21.07 23.01
C MET A 120 16.29 -21.84 24.22
N ALA A 121 16.92 -21.11 25.13
CA ALA A 121 17.31 -21.64 26.44
C ALA A 121 16.94 -20.64 27.54
N CYS A 122 16.42 -21.15 28.66
CA CYS A 122 15.85 -20.35 29.72
C CYS A 122 16.44 -20.71 31.08
N HIS A 123 16.53 -19.71 31.94
CA HIS A 123 16.99 -19.79 33.31
C HIS A 123 15.99 -19.06 34.22
N ASP A 124 15.99 -19.40 35.51
CA ASP A 124 15.14 -18.70 36.47
C ASP A 124 15.61 -17.26 36.64
N LEU A 125 14.65 -16.35 36.88
CA LEU A 125 14.93 -14.94 37.15
C LEU A 125 15.52 -14.76 38.55
N ASP A 126 16.32 -13.72 38.73
CA ASP A 126 16.81 -13.28 40.04
C ASP A 126 16.36 -11.82 40.29
N PRO A 127 15.38 -11.56 41.17
CA PRO A 127 14.63 -12.51 41.98
C PRO A 127 13.61 -13.36 41.17
N PRO A 128 13.29 -14.57 41.63
CA PRO A 128 12.35 -15.45 40.92
C PRO A 128 10.94 -14.87 40.91
N ARG A 129 10.29 -14.93 39.74
CA ARG A 129 8.88 -14.54 39.53
C ARG A 129 8.10 -15.76 39.06
N GLU A 130 6.92 -15.99 39.64
CA GLU A 130 6.06 -17.10 39.21
C GLU A 130 5.72 -16.97 37.72
N TYR A 131 5.77 -18.10 37.01
CA TYR A 131 5.44 -18.20 35.59
C TYR A 131 6.27 -17.30 34.65
N SER A 132 7.45 -16.86 35.10
CA SER A 132 8.36 -16.01 34.33
C SER A 132 9.79 -16.55 34.37
N GLN A 133 10.49 -16.54 33.23
CA GLN A 133 11.88 -17.02 33.11
C GLN A 133 12.70 -16.10 32.22
N LEU A 134 14.01 -16.01 32.47
CA LEU A 134 14.95 -15.31 31.59
C LEU A 134 15.39 -16.25 30.47
N CYS A 135 15.01 -15.94 29.23
CA CYS A 135 15.33 -16.73 28.07
C CYS A 135 16.31 -16.00 27.15
N HIS A 136 17.12 -16.78 26.43
CA HIS A 136 17.94 -16.30 25.34
C HIS A 136 17.63 -17.09 24.08
N ASP A 137 17.60 -16.39 22.94
CA ASP A 137 17.36 -16.99 21.63
C ASP A 137 17.99 -16.13 20.52
N LEU A 138 17.89 -16.60 19.28
CA LEU A 138 18.29 -15.88 18.07
C LEU A 138 17.17 -14.95 17.63
N VAL A 139 17.53 -13.72 17.27
CA VAL A 139 16.62 -12.71 16.71
C VAL A 139 17.16 -12.16 15.40
N LEU A 140 16.25 -11.87 14.49
CA LEU A 140 16.58 -11.27 13.21
C LEU A 140 16.46 -9.73 13.29
N VAL A 141 17.58 -9.02 13.09
CA VAL A 141 17.64 -7.56 13.16
C VAL A 141 18.35 -6.97 11.95
N ALA A 142 17.99 -5.75 11.56
CA ALA A 142 18.71 -5.01 10.54
C ALA A 142 19.80 -4.15 11.19
N ARG A 143 21.07 -4.41 10.86
CA ARG A 143 22.20 -3.66 11.40
C ARG A 143 22.57 -2.46 10.51
N ASN A 144 23.28 -1.51 11.11
CA ASN A 144 23.85 -0.34 10.45
C ASN A 144 22.83 0.56 9.74
N GLY A 145 21.61 0.65 10.30
CA GLY A 145 20.53 1.39 9.66
C GLY A 145 20.13 0.84 8.28
N SER A 146 20.52 -0.39 7.94
CA SER A 146 20.20 -0.96 6.63
C SER A 146 18.69 -1.26 6.54
N THR A 147 18.11 -1.03 5.36
CA THR A 147 16.69 -1.32 5.11
C THR A 147 16.44 -2.76 4.65
N SER A 148 17.50 -3.51 4.33
CA SER A 148 17.40 -4.77 3.57
C SER A 148 18.19 -5.93 4.16
N ASP A 149 19.28 -5.66 4.86
CA ASP A 149 20.24 -6.71 5.21
C ASP A 149 20.00 -7.08 6.67
N GLN A 150 19.25 -8.17 6.84
CA GLN A 150 18.92 -8.72 8.14
C GLN A 150 19.98 -9.76 8.56
N THR A 151 20.38 -9.68 9.82
CA THR A 151 21.37 -10.57 10.44
C THR A 151 20.80 -11.18 11.71
N LEU A 152 21.18 -12.44 11.99
CA LEU A 152 20.83 -13.09 13.25
C LEU A 152 21.76 -12.64 14.36
N VAL A 153 21.18 -12.32 15.51
CA VAL A 153 21.89 -11.87 16.72
C VAL A 153 21.30 -12.59 17.92
N HIS A 154 22.09 -12.83 18.95
CA HIS A 154 21.55 -13.32 20.22
C HIS A 154 20.83 -12.20 20.97
N THR A 155 19.65 -12.49 21.51
CA THR A 155 18.91 -11.59 22.39
C THR A 155 18.51 -12.32 23.66
N THR A 156 18.45 -11.57 24.75
CA THR A 156 17.81 -12.01 26.00
C THR A 156 16.42 -11.38 26.09
N PHE A 157 15.49 -12.07 26.76
CA PHE A 157 14.13 -11.59 27.04
C PHE A 157 13.52 -12.33 28.23
N VAL A 158 12.57 -11.68 28.90
CA VAL A 158 11.73 -12.36 29.89
C VAL A 158 10.59 -13.09 29.16
N TYR A 159 10.58 -14.42 29.27
CA TYR A 159 9.43 -15.21 28.86
C TYR A 159 8.41 -15.27 30.00
N GLN A 160 7.15 -14.94 29.74
CA GLN A 160 6.06 -15.01 30.71
C GLN A 160 4.90 -15.83 30.16
N ASN A 161 4.14 -16.51 31.01
CA ASN A 161 2.94 -17.19 30.57
C ASN A 161 1.84 -16.18 30.12
N ASP A 162 1.23 -16.38 28.94
CA ASP A 162 0.16 -15.53 28.39
C ASP A 162 -1.02 -15.32 29.36
N GLN A 163 -1.49 -16.39 30.03
CA GLN A 163 -2.59 -16.29 30.99
C GLN A 163 -2.19 -15.49 32.23
N ALA A 164 -0.94 -15.61 32.67
CA ALA A 164 -0.42 -14.80 33.76
C ALA A 164 -0.35 -13.31 33.35
N ALA A 165 0.20 -13.01 32.17
CA ALA A 165 0.26 -11.65 31.64
C ALA A 165 -1.14 -11.01 31.48
N TYR A 166 -2.13 -11.79 31.03
CA TYR A 166 -3.52 -11.34 30.96
C TYR A 166 -4.13 -11.11 32.34
N ALA A 167 -3.89 -12.00 33.30
CA ALA A 167 -4.38 -11.88 34.68
C ALA A 167 -3.77 -10.68 35.41
N GLU A 168 -2.52 -10.34 35.12
CA GLU A 168 -1.83 -9.14 35.57
C GLU A 168 -2.27 -7.85 34.84
N ALA A 169 -3.24 -7.96 33.91
CA ALA A 169 -3.75 -6.85 33.11
C ALA A 169 -2.65 -6.13 32.30
N GLN A 170 -1.65 -6.86 31.79
CA GLN A 170 -0.60 -6.26 30.98
C GLN A 170 -1.19 -5.66 29.68
N PRO A 171 -0.89 -4.39 29.34
CA PRO A 171 -1.51 -3.71 28.20
C PRO A 171 -1.35 -4.45 26.86
N ALA A 172 -0.17 -5.05 26.63
CA ALA A 172 0.09 -5.84 25.43
C ALA A 172 -0.77 -7.11 25.34
N ALA A 173 -0.94 -7.84 26.45
CA ALA A 173 -1.76 -9.05 26.50
C ALA A 173 -3.23 -8.71 26.28
N LEU A 174 -3.73 -7.64 26.93
CA LEU A 174 -5.09 -7.13 26.71
C LEU A 174 -5.33 -6.66 25.26
N ALA A 175 -4.28 -6.19 24.57
CA ALA A 175 -4.32 -5.81 23.15
C ALA A 175 -4.15 -7.01 22.18
N GLY A 176 -3.99 -8.24 22.69
CA GLY A 176 -3.78 -9.45 21.89
C GLY A 176 -2.45 -9.46 21.13
N LEU A 177 -1.43 -8.80 21.68
CA LEU A 177 -0.06 -8.81 21.17
C LEU A 177 0.72 -10.00 21.76
N ASP A 178 1.96 -10.21 21.35
CA ASP A 178 2.81 -11.37 21.74
C ASP A 178 3.82 -11.02 22.86
N GLY A 179 3.95 -9.74 23.22
CA GLY A 179 4.97 -9.24 24.14
C GLY A 179 5.04 -7.71 24.24
N THR A 180 6.01 -7.21 25.00
CA THR A 180 6.34 -5.79 25.14
C THR A 180 7.81 -5.54 24.82
N PHE A 181 8.08 -4.40 24.19
CA PHE A 181 9.41 -3.85 23.96
C PHE A 181 9.47 -2.48 24.63
N ARG A 182 10.34 -2.34 25.63
CA ARG A 182 10.51 -1.13 26.44
C ARG A 182 11.78 -0.38 26.05
N LEU A 183 11.82 0.90 26.39
CA LEU A 183 13.01 1.73 26.19
C LEU A 183 14.03 1.46 27.30
N THR A 184 15.31 1.61 26.98
CA THR A 184 16.43 1.39 27.91
C THR A 184 17.22 2.69 28.07
N LYS A 185 17.65 3.01 29.29
CA LYS A 185 18.53 4.16 29.55
C LYS A 185 19.87 4.04 28.81
N GLY A 186 20.47 5.17 28.46
CA GLY A 186 21.75 5.26 27.74
C GLY A 186 21.66 5.01 26.23
N GLN A 187 20.46 5.09 25.65
CA GLN A 187 20.20 4.84 24.23
C GLN A 187 19.42 6.00 23.60
N THR A 188 19.62 6.18 22.31
CA THR A 188 18.78 6.99 21.44
C THR A 188 17.86 6.07 20.63
N TYR A 189 16.57 6.40 20.58
CA TYR A 189 15.55 5.69 19.82
C TYR A 189 15.00 6.59 18.72
N TRP A 190 14.98 6.08 17.50
CA TRP A 190 14.33 6.70 16.34
C TRP A 190 13.15 5.85 15.90
N LEU A 191 11.96 6.37 16.11
CA LEU A 191 10.72 5.76 15.69
C LEU A 191 10.23 6.45 14.42
N THR A 192 10.55 5.83 13.29
CA THR A 192 10.20 6.30 11.95
C THR A 192 8.81 5.80 11.54
N THR A 193 8.44 6.00 10.28
CA THR A 193 7.16 5.53 9.74
C THR A 193 7.10 4.02 9.59
N THR A 194 8.26 3.34 9.49
CA THR A 194 8.35 1.90 9.19
C THR A 194 9.29 1.13 10.12
N HIS A 195 10.16 1.81 10.88
CA HIS A 195 11.17 1.19 11.72
C HIS A 195 11.24 1.86 13.09
N LEU A 196 11.67 1.07 14.08
CA LEU A 196 12.26 1.54 15.32
C LEU A 196 13.74 1.22 15.24
N CYS A 197 14.58 2.25 15.21
CA CYS A 197 16.02 2.09 15.29
C CYS A 197 16.51 2.56 16.66
N PHE A 198 17.57 1.94 17.18
CA PHE A 198 18.20 2.35 18.42
C PHE A 198 19.72 2.16 18.36
N ALA A 199 20.43 3.04 19.07
CA ALA A 199 21.88 3.07 19.14
C ALA A 199 22.30 3.69 20.50
N PRO A 200 23.57 3.50 20.93
CA PRO A 200 24.11 4.18 22.10
C PRO A 200 23.85 5.69 22.01
N LEU A 201 23.58 6.32 23.16
CA LEU A 201 23.17 7.72 23.26
C LEU A 201 23.99 8.64 22.35
N GLN A 202 23.29 9.43 21.53
CA GLN A 202 23.86 10.46 20.68
C GLN A 202 23.34 11.83 21.10
N PRO A 203 24.17 12.88 21.05
CA PRO A 203 23.69 14.22 21.36
C PRO A 203 22.56 14.63 20.39
N PRO A 204 21.57 15.41 20.85
CA PRO A 204 20.55 15.94 19.98
C PRO A 204 21.17 16.92 18.95
N PRO A 205 20.54 17.11 17.77
CA PRO A 205 21.01 18.05 16.77
C PRO A 205 21.09 19.46 17.35
N ALA A 206 22.13 20.22 16.98
CA ALA A 206 22.18 21.65 17.27
C ALA A 206 20.94 22.36 16.68
N ASP A 207 20.39 23.33 17.41
CA ASP A 207 19.18 24.10 17.06
C ASP A 207 17.86 23.30 16.98
N SER A 208 17.85 22.04 17.41
CA SER A 208 16.61 21.27 17.45
C SER A 208 15.72 21.63 18.64
N ARG A 209 14.42 21.77 18.38
CA ARG A 209 13.43 22.02 19.43
C ARG A 209 13.09 20.71 20.12
N VAL A 210 13.56 20.58 21.34
CA VAL A 210 13.41 19.38 22.17
C VAL A 210 12.40 19.61 23.29
N LEU A 211 11.63 18.58 23.61
CA LEU A 211 10.87 18.49 24.85
C LEU A 211 11.75 17.79 25.88
N GLU A 212 12.03 18.42 27.01
CA GLU A 212 12.73 17.76 28.11
C GLU A 212 11.84 16.70 28.76
N VAL A 213 12.41 15.51 28.94
CA VAL A 213 11.75 14.37 29.57
C VAL A 213 12.64 13.81 30.66
N PHE A 214 12.04 13.19 31.68
CA PHE A 214 12.78 12.51 32.73
C PHE A 214 12.03 11.25 33.18
N THR A 215 12.75 10.33 33.80
CA THR A 215 12.16 9.11 34.36
C THR A 215 11.86 9.28 35.85
N LEU A 216 10.60 9.09 36.25
CA LEU A 216 10.20 8.96 37.65
C LEU A 216 9.92 7.47 37.92
N GLY A 217 10.84 6.81 38.63
CA GLY A 217 10.88 5.35 38.65
C GLY A 217 11.14 4.80 37.25
N GLU A 218 10.24 3.96 36.76
CA GLU A 218 10.26 3.43 35.38
C GLU A 218 9.40 4.25 34.41
N THR A 219 8.66 5.25 34.90
CA THR A 219 7.71 5.99 34.06
C THR A 219 8.37 7.21 33.41
N MET A 220 8.15 7.39 32.12
CA MET A 220 8.56 8.58 31.39
C MET A 220 7.58 9.72 31.65
N VAL A 221 8.10 10.84 32.12
CA VAL A 221 7.31 12.01 32.51
C VAL A 221 7.95 13.30 32.00
N THR A 222 7.18 14.37 32.01
CA THR A 222 7.62 15.74 31.76
C THR A 222 6.86 16.70 32.69
N THR A 223 7.05 18.00 32.54
CA THR A 223 6.30 19.02 33.26
C THR A 223 5.39 19.80 32.32
N GLN A 224 4.33 20.40 32.88
CA GLN A 224 3.47 21.30 32.13
C GLN A 224 4.23 22.47 31.51
N ASP A 225 5.20 23.03 32.23
CA ASP A 225 6.02 24.16 31.75
C ASP A 225 6.84 23.76 30.51
N ASN A 226 7.40 22.55 30.51
CA ASN A 226 8.15 22.01 29.37
C ASN A 226 7.23 21.73 28.17
N LEU A 227 6.00 21.26 28.41
CA LEU A 227 5.00 21.07 27.35
C LEU A 227 4.55 22.39 26.73
N LEU A 228 4.45 23.47 27.50
CA LEU A 228 4.10 24.81 27.01
C LEU A 228 5.26 25.46 26.25
N ALA A 229 6.49 25.28 26.73
CA ALA A 229 7.70 25.72 26.03
C ALA A 229 7.90 24.98 24.70
N TYR A 230 7.41 23.75 24.61
CA TYR A 230 7.36 22.98 23.38
C TYR A 230 6.30 23.55 22.43
N GLU A 231 6.71 24.47 21.53
CA GLU A 231 5.90 25.21 20.54
C GLU A 231 5.08 24.35 19.54
N ASN A 232 4.91 23.05 19.76
CA ASN A 232 3.90 22.23 19.09
C ASN A 232 2.64 22.15 19.96
N GLY A 233 1.68 23.06 19.76
CA GLY A 233 0.37 23.06 20.43
C GLY A 233 -0.44 21.75 20.30
N THR A 234 0.06 20.74 19.59
CA THR A 234 -0.46 19.37 19.55
C THR A 234 -0.34 18.63 20.87
N LEU A 235 0.64 18.97 21.72
CA LEU A 235 0.83 18.34 23.03
C LEU A 235 0.21 19.13 24.18
N ALA A 236 -0.06 20.42 23.98
CA ALA A 236 -0.60 21.30 25.01
C ALA A 236 -2.01 20.85 25.47
N PHE A 237 -2.27 21.04 26.75
CA PHE A 237 -3.62 20.92 27.31
C PHE A 237 -4.43 22.20 27.04
N ASP A 238 -5.71 22.17 27.41
CA ASP A 238 -6.56 23.37 27.36
C ASP A 238 -5.92 24.49 28.18
N ALA A 239 -5.91 25.72 27.62
CA ALA A 239 -5.27 26.87 28.25
C ALA A 239 -5.82 27.18 29.66
N ARG A 240 -7.07 26.78 29.94
CA ARG A 240 -7.69 26.90 31.27
C ARG A 240 -7.01 26.06 32.34
N CYS A 241 -6.24 25.05 31.94
CA CYS A 241 -5.54 24.14 32.85
C CYS A 241 -4.10 24.54 33.13
N THR A 242 -3.59 25.59 32.50
CA THR A 242 -2.19 26.00 32.63
C THR A 242 -1.82 26.30 34.09
N GLU A 243 -2.62 27.09 34.81
CA GLU A 243 -2.32 27.43 36.21
C GLU A 243 -2.55 26.23 37.14
N THR A 244 -3.57 25.41 36.86
CA THR A 244 -3.91 24.24 37.68
C THR A 244 -2.84 23.15 37.62
N LEU A 245 -2.22 22.96 36.45
CA LEU A 245 -1.18 21.94 36.21
C LEU A 245 0.23 22.52 36.35
N ARG A 246 0.39 23.75 36.84
CA ARG A 246 1.70 24.40 36.89
C ARG A 246 2.60 23.68 37.89
N GLY A 247 3.75 23.20 37.40
CA GLY A 247 4.67 22.37 38.19
C GLY A 247 4.22 20.92 38.39
N ASP A 248 3.05 20.52 37.86
CA ASP A 248 2.60 19.14 37.93
C ASP A 248 3.41 18.27 36.96
N VAL A 249 3.62 17.01 37.39
CA VAL A 249 4.24 15.97 36.60
C VAL A 249 3.20 15.41 35.63
N VAL A 250 3.52 15.43 34.35
CA VAL A 250 2.69 14.91 33.27
C VAL A 250 3.29 13.61 32.74
N GLN A 251 2.51 12.53 32.75
CA GLN A 251 2.99 11.25 32.24
C GLN A 251 2.98 11.21 30.71
N LEU A 252 4.06 10.73 30.10
CA LEU A 252 4.19 10.57 28.66
C LEU A 252 3.93 9.12 28.25
N PHE A 253 3.11 8.95 27.20
CA PHE A 253 2.82 7.68 26.53
C PHE A 253 2.43 6.51 27.45
N PRO A 254 1.46 6.69 28.36
CA PRO A 254 1.00 5.59 29.21
C PRO A 254 0.57 4.39 28.35
N SER A 255 1.10 3.21 28.64
CA SER A 255 0.86 2.01 27.84
C SER A 255 -0.59 1.52 27.93
N GLU A 256 -1.32 1.90 28.97
CA GLU A 256 -2.75 1.64 29.11
C GLU A 256 -3.58 2.33 28.03
N ALA A 257 -3.10 3.45 27.47
CA ALA A 257 -3.76 4.14 26.35
C ALA A 257 -3.84 3.28 25.07
N THR A 258 -3.04 2.20 24.99
CA THR A 258 -3.06 1.27 23.86
C THR A 258 -4.33 0.41 23.83
N ASN A 259 -4.95 0.18 25.00
CA ASN A 259 -6.27 -0.41 25.13
C ASN A 259 -7.24 0.66 25.64
N GLU A 260 -7.72 1.44 24.69
CA GLU A 260 -8.59 2.57 24.98
C GLU A 260 -9.89 2.16 25.69
N ALA A 261 -10.49 1.05 25.26
CA ALA A 261 -11.81 0.65 25.73
C ALA A 261 -11.80 0.20 27.19
N SER A 262 -10.96 -0.77 27.57
CA SER A 262 -11.03 -1.34 28.92
C SER A 262 -10.06 -0.73 29.90
N ALA A 263 -8.85 -0.35 29.47
CA ALA A 263 -7.79 0.11 30.36
C ALA A 263 -7.74 1.64 30.50
N TRP A 264 -7.89 2.38 29.40
CA TRP A 264 -7.75 3.85 29.40
C TRP A 264 -9.03 4.57 29.81
N LEU A 265 -10.14 4.34 29.09
CA LEU A 265 -11.41 5.06 29.27
C LEU A 265 -12.41 4.29 30.16
N SER A 266 -12.05 3.07 30.59
CA SER A 266 -12.88 2.18 31.41
C SER A 266 -14.32 2.04 30.90
N LEU A 267 -14.48 1.90 29.58
CA LEU A 267 -15.77 1.73 28.93
C LEU A 267 -16.34 0.35 29.22
N SER A 268 -17.64 0.29 29.51
CA SER A 268 -18.32 -0.99 29.65
C SER A 268 -18.44 -1.70 28.29
N GLY A 269 -18.18 -3.01 28.28
CA GLY A 269 -18.25 -3.83 27.06
C GLY A 269 -19.65 -3.95 26.44
N ARG A 270 -20.69 -3.46 27.12
CA ARG A 270 -22.10 -3.50 26.65
C ARG A 270 -22.56 -2.23 25.92
N PHE A 271 -21.79 -1.14 25.94
CA PHE A 271 -22.28 0.18 25.53
C PHE A 271 -21.35 0.98 24.58
N LEU A 272 -20.36 0.33 23.95
CA LEU A 272 -19.39 1.00 23.07
C LEU A 272 -19.98 1.70 21.83
N TYR A 273 -21.16 1.28 21.37
CA TYR A 273 -21.79 1.82 20.15
C TYR A 273 -22.74 3.01 20.39
N GLU A 274 -23.13 3.30 21.64
CA GLU A 274 -24.07 4.40 21.95
C GLU A 274 -23.36 5.73 22.21
N TYR A 275 -22.07 5.71 22.54
CA TYR A 275 -21.28 6.92 22.69
C TYR A 275 -20.82 7.41 21.30
N GLY A 276 -21.56 8.36 20.72
CA GLY A 276 -21.11 9.09 19.55
C GLY A 276 -19.68 9.66 19.75
N SER A 277 -18.95 9.90 18.65
CA SER A 277 -17.53 10.29 18.68
C SER A 277 -17.23 11.43 19.65
N ALA A 278 -18.13 12.41 19.74
CA ALA A 278 -17.98 13.58 20.62
C ALA A 278 -17.95 13.23 22.12
N ILE A 279 -18.69 12.22 22.58
CA ILE A 279 -18.68 11.83 24.01
C ILE A 279 -17.39 11.09 24.34
N LEU A 280 -16.92 10.22 23.44
CA LEU A 280 -15.64 9.56 23.57
C LEU A 280 -14.49 10.57 23.59
N ASP A 281 -14.53 11.59 22.73
CA ASP A 281 -13.54 12.67 22.71
C ASP A 281 -13.52 13.47 24.01
N LYS A 282 -14.68 13.74 24.61
CA LYS A 282 -14.76 14.40 25.93
C LYS A 282 -14.22 13.51 27.05
N ARG A 283 -14.51 12.20 27.03
CA ARG A 283 -13.90 11.26 28.00
C ARG A 283 -12.38 11.17 27.84
N ARG A 284 -11.86 11.13 26.61
CA ARG A 284 -10.41 11.23 26.35
C ARG A 284 -9.84 12.50 26.97
N ALA A 285 -10.49 13.64 26.72
CA ALA A 285 -10.06 14.91 27.28
C ALA A 285 -10.03 14.91 28.82
N VAL A 286 -11.00 14.28 29.49
CA VAL A 286 -10.98 14.08 30.95
C VAL A 286 -9.76 13.29 31.41
N VAL A 287 -9.52 12.12 30.82
CA VAL A 287 -8.42 11.22 31.24
C VAL A 287 -7.05 11.85 30.94
N GLU A 288 -6.91 12.53 29.81
CA GLU A 288 -5.68 13.22 29.43
C GLU A 288 -5.40 14.44 30.33
N ALA A 289 -6.44 15.21 30.66
CA ALA A 289 -6.36 16.37 31.55
C ALA A 289 -6.04 15.99 33.01
N GLY A 290 -6.49 14.82 33.46
CA GLY A 290 -6.46 14.45 34.87
C GLY A 290 -7.56 15.15 35.70
N GLU A 291 -7.66 14.77 36.97
CA GLU A 291 -8.75 15.16 37.87
C GLU A 291 -8.80 16.67 38.12
N ASN A 292 -7.63 17.25 38.43
CA ASN A 292 -7.48 18.65 38.81
C ASN A 292 -7.90 19.59 37.67
N CYS A 293 -7.37 19.35 36.46
CA CYS A 293 -7.67 20.17 35.29
C CYS A 293 -9.10 19.94 34.77
N SER A 294 -9.54 18.68 34.63
CA SER A 294 -10.89 18.39 34.12
C SER A 294 -12.00 18.96 35.01
N GLY A 295 -11.77 19.08 36.31
CA GLY A 295 -12.70 19.72 37.25
C GLY A 295 -12.89 21.22 37.06
N THR A 296 -11.90 21.92 36.50
CA THR A 296 -11.99 23.37 36.22
C THR A 296 -12.75 23.69 34.94
N ILE A 297 -12.90 22.71 34.05
CA ILE A 297 -13.57 22.87 32.76
C ILE A 297 -15.03 22.42 32.89
N ALA A 298 -15.95 23.39 32.90
CA ALA A 298 -17.38 23.14 33.05
C ALA A 298 -17.95 22.11 32.05
N GLU A 299 -17.43 22.09 30.81
CA GLU A 299 -17.84 21.14 29.77
C GLU A 299 -17.39 19.70 30.01
N LEU A 300 -16.34 19.50 30.80
CA LEU A 300 -15.76 18.18 31.11
C LEU A 300 -16.24 17.65 32.47
N ALA A 301 -16.71 18.51 33.38
CA ALA A 301 -17.12 18.14 34.73
C ALA A 301 -18.13 16.96 34.76
N HIS A 302 -19.18 17.02 33.94
CA HIS A 302 -20.15 15.91 33.86
C HIS A 302 -19.52 14.59 33.39
N HIS A 303 -18.64 14.65 32.40
CA HIS A 303 -17.96 13.46 31.87
C HIS A 303 -16.92 12.90 32.84
N ARG A 304 -16.30 13.77 33.63
CA ARG A 304 -15.39 13.43 34.71
C ARG A 304 -16.10 12.61 35.79
N ASP A 305 -17.25 13.09 36.26
CA ASP A 305 -17.99 12.40 37.31
C ASP A 305 -18.45 11.00 36.85
N ILE A 306 -18.86 10.86 35.58
CA ILE A 306 -19.19 9.56 34.99
C ILE A 306 -17.95 8.66 34.90
N TYR A 307 -16.81 9.17 34.43
CA TYR A 307 -15.57 8.40 34.33
C TYR A 307 -15.18 7.81 35.69
N TYR A 308 -15.14 8.63 36.76
CA TYR A 308 -14.79 8.17 38.10
C TYR A 308 -15.79 7.16 38.68
N THR A 309 -17.07 7.27 38.30
CA THR A 309 -18.10 6.29 38.66
C THR A 309 -17.84 4.95 37.96
N ASP A 310 -17.46 4.97 36.68
CA ASP A 310 -17.23 3.76 35.87
C ASP A 310 -15.92 3.04 36.25
N CYS A 311 -14.81 3.77 36.42
CA CYS A 311 -13.51 3.17 36.74
C CYS A 311 -13.41 2.72 38.20
N GLY A 312 -14.23 3.24 39.12
CA GLY A 312 -14.26 2.80 40.52
C GLY A 312 -14.91 1.43 40.75
N GLY A 313 -15.66 0.90 39.77
CA GLY A 313 -16.46 -0.33 39.91
C GLY A 313 -15.96 -1.56 39.15
N LEU A 314 -14.98 -1.42 38.24
CA LEU A 314 -14.45 -2.50 37.41
C LEU A 314 -13.10 -3.00 37.97
N ALA A 315 -12.98 -4.31 38.22
CA ALA A 315 -11.84 -4.96 38.89
C ALA A 315 -10.47 -4.86 38.18
N LEU A 316 -10.36 -4.15 37.05
CA LEU A 316 -9.19 -4.19 36.16
C LEU A 316 -8.38 -2.88 36.11
N GLY A 317 -8.73 -1.83 36.86
CA GLY A 317 -7.92 -0.61 36.88
C GLY A 317 -8.30 0.40 37.96
N ARG A 318 -7.35 1.24 38.36
CA ARG A 318 -7.61 2.44 39.16
C ARG A 318 -7.92 3.61 38.23
N CYS A 319 -8.86 4.45 38.62
CA CYS A 319 -9.13 5.70 37.92
C CYS A 319 -7.85 6.52 37.80
N ARG A 320 -7.58 7.03 36.60
CA ARG A 320 -6.48 7.96 36.36
C ARG A 320 -6.82 9.32 36.96
N THR A 321 -5.89 9.86 37.73
CA THR A 321 -6.03 11.17 38.38
C THR A 321 -5.00 12.17 37.88
N SER A 322 -3.81 11.71 37.48
CA SER A 322 -2.76 12.54 36.91
C SER A 322 -2.97 12.85 35.43
N ALA A 323 -2.48 14.02 35.01
CA ALA A 323 -2.46 14.42 33.60
C ALA A 323 -1.50 13.54 32.79
N ALA A 324 -1.87 13.24 31.55
CA ALA A 324 -1.09 12.37 30.68
C ALA A 324 -1.24 12.71 29.20
N VAL A 325 -0.16 12.49 28.46
CA VAL A 325 -0.09 12.68 27.00
C VAL A 325 0.01 11.32 26.34
N PRO A 326 -1.07 10.78 25.75
CA PRO A 326 -1.03 9.49 25.08
C PRO A 326 -0.26 9.57 23.75
N TYR A 327 0.28 8.43 23.34
CA TYR A 327 1.03 8.31 22.08
C TYR A 327 0.22 8.77 20.87
N ARG A 328 -1.11 8.64 20.94
CA ARG A 328 -2.04 9.16 19.94
C ARG A 328 -1.77 10.62 19.58
N ARG A 329 -1.34 11.49 20.50
CA ARG A 329 -1.04 12.89 20.15
C ARG A 329 0.14 13.03 19.17
N LEU A 330 1.05 12.07 19.12
CA LEU A 330 2.23 12.06 18.24
C LEU A 330 2.24 10.90 17.21
N SER A 331 1.16 10.15 17.05
CA SER A 331 1.16 8.96 16.18
C SER A 331 1.36 9.27 14.69
N ASP A 332 1.06 10.49 14.26
CA ASP A 332 1.30 11.03 12.91
C ASP A 332 2.68 11.69 12.73
N ARG A 333 3.57 11.56 13.72
CA ARG A 333 4.91 12.16 13.72
C ARG A 333 5.98 11.08 13.83
N ARG A 334 7.15 11.34 13.26
CA ARG A 334 8.36 10.59 13.58
C ARG A 334 8.87 11.10 14.92
N ILE A 335 9.38 10.20 15.75
CA ILE A 335 9.74 10.52 17.12
C ILE A 335 11.20 10.09 17.33
N ARG A 336 12.00 10.98 17.91
CA ARG A 336 13.32 10.66 18.46
C ARG A 336 13.26 10.84 19.97
N ILE A 337 13.77 9.87 20.71
CA ILE A 337 13.84 9.89 22.17
C ILE A 337 15.29 9.60 22.55
N ASP A 338 15.95 10.56 23.19
CA ASP A 338 17.29 10.43 23.74
C ASP A 338 17.18 10.25 25.24
N LEU A 339 17.67 9.13 25.80
CA LEU A 339 17.60 8.84 27.24
C LEU A 339 19.01 8.63 27.79
N ASP A 340 19.41 9.48 28.72
CA ASP A 340 20.68 9.35 29.42
C ASP A 340 20.64 8.25 30.50
N ALA A 341 21.82 7.90 31.02
CA ALA A 341 22.02 6.94 32.10
C ALA A 341 21.24 7.30 33.38
N ASP A 342 21.17 8.59 33.69
CA ASP A 342 20.44 9.10 34.86
C ASP A 342 18.92 9.09 34.63
N GLY A 343 18.47 8.89 33.40
CA GLY A 343 17.06 8.91 33.01
C GLY A 343 16.52 10.31 32.71
N VAL A 344 17.39 11.33 32.65
CA VAL A 344 17.07 12.61 31.98
C VAL A 344 17.21 12.41 30.48
N GLY A 345 16.35 13.04 29.69
CA GLY A 345 16.33 12.85 28.26
C GLY A 345 15.65 13.97 27.50
N THR A 346 15.58 13.78 26.19
CA THR A 346 14.89 14.70 25.30
C THR A 346 14.00 13.95 24.31
N LEU A 347 12.90 14.59 23.93
CA LEU A 347 11.98 14.11 22.91
C LEU A 347 11.91 15.12 21.77
N LEU A 348 12.14 14.64 20.57
CA LEU A 348 11.99 15.40 19.34
C LEU A 348 10.92 14.75 18.46
N SER A 349 10.07 15.56 17.84
CA SER A 349 9.02 15.07 16.97
C SER A 349 8.89 15.86 15.67
N GLU A 350 8.93 15.15 14.55
CA GLU A 350 8.86 15.70 13.21
C GLU A 350 7.56 15.27 12.53
N PRO A 351 6.80 16.19 11.91
CA PRO A 351 5.55 15.84 11.26
C PRO A 351 5.81 14.90 10.08
N ALA A 352 5.09 13.77 10.02
CA ALA A 352 5.23 12.78 8.97
C ALA A 352 3.93 12.71 8.17
N ARG A 353 3.87 13.37 7.01
CA ARG A 353 2.62 13.44 6.24
C ARG A 353 2.10 12.06 5.78
N SER A 354 2.99 11.09 5.57
CA SER A 354 2.61 9.70 5.25
C SER A 354 1.85 9.00 6.38
N LEU A 355 1.94 9.48 7.62
CA LEU A 355 1.22 8.93 8.79
C LEU A 355 -0.11 9.64 9.08
N ARG A 356 -0.47 10.68 8.30
CA ARG A 356 -1.67 11.48 8.55
C ARG A 356 -2.96 10.66 8.58
N ASN A 357 -3.01 9.61 7.78
CA ASN A 357 -4.17 8.73 7.68
C ASN A 357 -4.37 7.82 8.90
N LEU A 358 -3.42 7.76 9.84
CA LEU A 358 -3.59 6.97 11.07
C LEU A 358 -4.69 7.52 11.98
N LYS A 359 -4.93 8.83 11.96
CA LYS A 359 -5.92 9.52 12.82
C LYS A 359 -7.23 9.83 12.10
N GLN A 360 -7.61 9.03 11.10
CA GLN A 360 -8.87 9.28 10.37
C GLN A 360 -10.06 9.19 11.32
N SER A 361 -10.96 10.17 11.21
CA SER A 361 -12.24 10.09 11.89
C SER A 361 -13.03 8.89 11.34
N TYR A 362 -13.98 8.38 12.13
CA TYR A 362 -14.85 7.31 11.67
C TYR A 362 -15.58 7.67 10.36
N ALA A 363 -16.01 8.93 10.22
CA ALA A 363 -16.68 9.43 9.01
C ALA A 363 -15.74 9.45 7.80
N ASP A 364 -14.49 9.86 7.97
CA ASP A 364 -13.47 9.86 6.90
C ASP A 364 -13.12 8.43 6.49
N ALA A 365 -12.95 7.53 7.45
CA ALA A 365 -12.68 6.12 7.19
C ALA A 365 -13.86 5.43 6.46
N LEU A 366 -15.10 5.72 6.87
CA LEU A 366 -16.30 5.21 6.23
C LEU A 366 -16.46 5.75 4.82
N SER A 367 -16.28 7.06 4.61
CA SER A 367 -16.39 7.67 3.28
C SER A 367 -15.30 7.14 2.33
N ALA A 368 -14.07 6.96 2.82
CA ALA A 368 -13.00 6.31 2.06
C ALA A 368 -13.34 4.85 1.73
N ALA A 369 -13.91 4.08 2.66
CA ALA A 369 -14.33 2.70 2.42
C ALA A 369 -15.46 2.62 1.37
N ILE A 370 -16.45 3.51 1.43
CA ILE A 370 -17.52 3.60 0.43
C ILE A 370 -16.95 3.97 -0.94
N ALA A 371 -16.04 4.95 -1.00
CA ALA A 371 -15.35 5.32 -2.24
C ALA A 371 -14.57 4.13 -2.83
N ARG A 372 -13.86 3.37 -1.99
CA ARG A 372 -13.18 2.12 -2.39
C ARG A 372 -14.14 1.09 -2.98
N LEU A 373 -15.27 0.89 -2.32
CA LEU A 373 -16.32 -0.03 -2.78
C LEU A 373 -16.89 0.41 -4.13
N LEU A 374 -17.19 1.69 -4.30
CA LEU A 374 -17.73 2.22 -5.57
C LEU A 374 -16.77 2.00 -6.74
N VAL A 375 -15.47 2.26 -6.53
CA VAL A 375 -14.46 2.02 -7.57
C VAL A 375 -14.30 0.52 -7.86
N LEU A 376 -14.34 -0.35 -6.84
CA LEU A 376 -14.34 -1.80 -7.03
C LEU A 376 -15.55 -2.29 -7.84
N VAL A 377 -16.74 -1.78 -7.53
CA VAL A 377 -17.98 -2.11 -8.26
C VAL A 377 -17.87 -1.63 -9.71
N LEU A 378 -17.36 -0.41 -9.94
CA LEU A 378 -17.07 0.09 -11.29
C LEU A 378 -16.08 -0.82 -12.03
N THR A 379 -15.04 -1.29 -11.34
CA THR A 379 -14.07 -2.25 -11.88
C THR A 379 -14.71 -3.55 -12.28
N ALA A 380 -15.51 -4.13 -11.40
CA ALA A 380 -16.22 -5.37 -11.68
C ALA A 380 -17.17 -5.18 -12.87
N ALA A 381 -17.92 -4.07 -12.91
CA ALA A 381 -18.82 -3.75 -14.02
C ALA A 381 -18.06 -3.59 -15.34
N VAL A 382 -16.97 -2.82 -15.36
CA VAL A 382 -16.13 -2.64 -16.56
C VAL A 382 -15.53 -3.96 -17.00
N VAL A 383 -14.91 -4.72 -16.09
CA VAL A 383 -14.29 -6.02 -16.42
C VAL A 383 -15.35 -7.02 -16.88
N PHE A 384 -16.56 -7.02 -16.31
CA PHE A 384 -17.65 -7.90 -16.71
C PHE A 384 -18.22 -7.54 -18.10
N VAL A 385 -18.58 -6.27 -18.31
CA VAL A 385 -19.10 -5.78 -19.61
C VAL A 385 -18.05 -5.96 -20.70
N ARG A 386 -16.78 -5.72 -20.40
CA ARG A 386 -15.69 -5.96 -21.35
C ARG A 386 -15.33 -7.45 -21.45
N GLY A 387 -15.62 -8.26 -20.46
CA GLY A 387 -15.45 -9.71 -20.53
C GLY A 387 -16.49 -10.37 -21.45
N SER A 388 -17.71 -9.82 -21.49
CA SER A 388 -18.80 -10.32 -22.35
C SER A 388 -18.73 -9.84 -23.80
N GLN A 389 -18.02 -8.74 -24.06
CA GLN A 389 -17.80 -8.27 -25.42
C GLN A 389 -16.73 -9.13 -26.13
N ASN A 390 -17.05 -9.68 -27.30
CA ASN A 390 -16.06 -10.43 -28.09
C ASN A 390 -14.88 -9.56 -28.52
N ALA A 391 -15.14 -8.27 -28.78
CA ALA A 391 -14.16 -7.35 -29.36
C ALA A 391 -13.00 -6.96 -28.43
N THR A 392 -13.14 -7.26 -27.14
CA THR A 392 -12.17 -7.04 -26.05
C THR A 392 -11.42 -8.32 -25.69
N SER A 393 -11.74 -9.46 -26.32
CA SER A 393 -10.96 -10.70 -26.21
C SER A 393 -9.68 -10.64 -27.05
N SER A 394 -8.55 -11.04 -26.47
CA SER A 394 -7.28 -11.14 -27.20
C SER A 394 -7.32 -12.18 -28.32
N ARG A 395 -8.12 -13.25 -28.16
CA ARG A 395 -8.34 -14.25 -29.22
C ARG A 395 -9.05 -13.63 -30.41
N TRP A 396 -10.18 -12.98 -30.15
CA TRP A 396 -10.96 -12.34 -31.20
C TRP A 396 -10.14 -11.26 -31.91
N LEU A 397 -9.37 -10.45 -31.17
CA LEU A 397 -8.51 -9.43 -31.75
C LEU A 397 -7.47 -10.04 -32.72
N LEU A 398 -6.83 -11.14 -32.31
CA LEU A 398 -5.87 -11.86 -33.14
C LEU A 398 -6.54 -12.47 -34.38
N THR A 399 -7.65 -13.18 -34.21
CA THR A 399 -8.42 -13.77 -35.32
C THR A 399 -8.90 -12.70 -36.30
N ASN A 400 -9.51 -11.62 -35.82
CA ASN A 400 -10.01 -10.54 -36.65
C ASN A 400 -8.88 -9.82 -37.40
N THR A 401 -7.70 -9.67 -36.79
CA THR A 401 -6.53 -9.11 -37.48
C THR A 401 -6.04 -10.04 -38.58
N LEU A 402 -5.99 -11.35 -38.34
CA LEU A 402 -5.63 -12.33 -39.37
C LEU A 402 -6.66 -12.35 -40.51
N ASP A 403 -7.95 -12.33 -40.20
CA ASP A 403 -9.03 -12.29 -41.18
C ASP A 403 -8.96 -11.01 -42.03
N ALA A 404 -8.70 -9.86 -41.41
CA ALA A 404 -8.50 -8.59 -42.10
C ALA A 404 -7.28 -8.62 -43.04
N LEU A 405 -6.15 -9.18 -42.58
CA LEU A 405 -4.92 -9.32 -43.36
C LEU A 405 -5.09 -10.30 -44.55
N MET A 406 -5.84 -11.38 -44.35
CA MET A 406 -6.08 -12.42 -45.35
C MET A 406 -7.32 -12.14 -46.23
N CYS A 407 -8.11 -11.13 -45.89
CA CYS A 407 -9.38 -10.78 -46.51
C CYS A 407 -10.38 -11.94 -46.57
N ARG A 408 -10.40 -12.76 -45.51
CA ARG A 408 -11.44 -13.78 -45.34
C ARG A 408 -12.76 -13.08 -45.02
N ASN A 409 -13.84 -13.48 -45.69
CA ASN A 409 -15.19 -12.90 -45.59
C ASN A 409 -15.39 -11.47 -46.15
N ALA A 410 -14.48 -10.95 -46.98
CA ALA A 410 -14.69 -9.66 -47.67
C ALA A 410 -15.84 -9.69 -48.71
N PHE A 411 -16.38 -10.88 -49.04
CA PHE A 411 -17.37 -11.08 -50.12
C PHE A 411 -18.43 -12.18 -49.86
N SER A 412 -18.67 -12.63 -48.62
CA SER A 412 -19.86 -13.48 -48.40
C SER A 412 -21.08 -12.59 -48.31
N ASP A 413 -22.02 -12.68 -49.26
CA ASP A 413 -23.28 -11.93 -49.25
C ASP A 413 -24.13 -12.17 -47.99
N THR A 414 -23.83 -13.20 -47.21
CA THR A 414 -24.42 -13.50 -45.90
C THR A 414 -23.74 -12.78 -44.72
N ILE A 415 -22.57 -12.18 -44.93
CA ILE A 415 -21.76 -11.43 -43.96
C ILE A 415 -21.06 -10.28 -44.71
N THR A 416 -21.81 -9.45 -45.42
CA THR A 416 -21.28 -8.14 -45.78
C THR A 416 -21.04 -7.38 -44.46
N PRO A 417 -19.90 -6.67 -44.31
CA PRO A 417 -19.70 -5.78 -43.18
C PRO A 417 -20.80 -4.71 -43.11
N GLU A 418 -21.56 -4.45 -44.17
CA GLU A 418 -22.76 -3.63 -44.11
C GLU A 418 -23.87 -4.19 -43.20
N ASN A 419 -23.95 -5.49 -42.91
CA ASN A 419 -24.99 -6.05 -42.03
C ASN A 419 -24.50 -6.36 -40.60
N THR A 420 -23.20 -6.58 -40.40
CA THR A 420 -22.58 -6.77 -39.06
C THR A 420 -21.93 -5.51 -38.50
N VAL A 421 -21.56 -4.53 -39.33
CA VAL A 421 -21.09 -3.20 -38.89
C VAL A 421 -22.27 -2.21 -38.78
N SER A 422 -23.39 -2.41 -39.51
CA SER A 422 -24.61 -1.60 -39.32
C SER A 422 -25.39 -1.93 -38.04
N THR A 423 -25.13 -3.08 -37.43
CA THR A 423 -25.63 -3.44 -36.10
C THR A 423 -24.63 -3.14 -34.99
N TYR A 424 -23.59 -2.33 -35.25
CA TYR A 424 -22.94 -1.59 -34.16
C TYR A 424 -23.79 -0.35 -33.88
N ASP A 425 -24.84 -0.56 -33.10
CA ASP A 425 -25.85 0.46 -32.80
C ASP A 425 -25.15 1.71 -32.24
N GLN A 426 -25.68 2.90 -32.55
CA GLN A 426 -25.13 4.15 -31.99
C GLN A 426 -25.09 4.09 -30.47
N LEU A 427 -26.03 3.33 -29.89
CA LEU A 427 -26.09 3.01 -28.48
C LEU A 427 -24.84 2.26 -27.98
N ASP A 428 -24.33 1.26 -28.70
CA ASP A 428 -23.13 0.51 -28.30
C ASP A 428 -21.87 1.37 -28.34
N LYS A 429 -21.76 2.27 -29.33
CA LYS A 429 -20.65 3.25 -29.40
C LYS A 429 -20.71 4.25 -28.25
N LEU A 430 -21.92 4.70 -27.90
CA LEU A 430 -22.15 5.60 -26.77
C LEU A 430 -21.81 4.90 -25.45
N ILE A 431 -22.30 3.68 -25.23
CA ILE A 431 -22.00 2.88 -24.03
C ILE A 431 -20.49 2.64 -23.91
N ASP A 432 -19.82 2.25 -25.00
CA ASP A 432 -18.38 2.07 -25.05
C ASP A 432 -17.60 3.34 -24.67
N ALA A 433 -18.01 4.49 -25.21
CA ALA A 433 -17.42 5.79 -24.88
C ALA A 433 -17.65 6.16 -23.42
N LEU A 434 -18.88 5.99 -22.90
CA LEU A 434 -19.22 6.27 -21.51
C LEU A 434 -18.41 5.41 -20.53
N ILE A 435 -18.27 4.11 -20.80
CA ILE A 435 -17.45 3.21 -19.98
C ILE A 435 -15.98 3.64 -20.00
N SER A 436 -15.45 4.03 -21.16
CA SER A 436 -14.07 4.52 -21.28
C SER A 436 -13.86 5.84 -20.51
N VAL A 437 -14.79 6.78 -20.60
CA VAL A 437 -14.72 8.05 -19.85
C VAL A 437 -14.83 7.81 -18.36
N ALA A 438 -15.76 6.95 -17.91
CA ALA A 438 -15.92 6.62 -16.49
C ALA A 438 -14.65 5.97 -15.92
N ALA A 439 -14.06 5.03 -16.65
CA ALA A 439 -12.80 4.37 -16.29
C ALA A 439 -11.63 5.36 -16.18
N TRP A 440 -11.46 6.19 -17.20
CA TRP A 440 -10.42 7.21 -17.24
C TRP A 440 -10.59 8.24 -16.11
N THR A 441 -11.82 8.71 -15.88
CA THR A 441 -12.15 9.66 -14.81
C THR A 441 -11.88 9.04 -13.44
N ALA A 442 -12.23 7.77 -13.22
CA ALA A 442 -11.93 7.08 -11.97
C ALA A 442 -10.42 7.05 -11.68
N ARG A 443 -9.59 6.77 -12.70
CA ARG A 443 -8.13 6.81 -12.58
C ARG A 443 -7.61 8.20 -12.22
N VAL A 444 -8.12 9.25 -12.86
CA VAL A 444 -7.77 10.64 -12.55
C VAL A 444 -8.15 10.98 -11.11
N VAL A 445 -9.40 10.72 -10.71
CA VAL A 445 -9.91 11.03 -9.38
C VAL A 445 -9.09 10.31 -8.31
N VAL A 446 -8.88 8.99 -8.45
CA VAL A 446 -8.07 8.22 -7.49
C VAL A 446 -6.65 8.78 -7.40
N LEU A 447 -6.01 9.09 -8.53
CA LEU A 447 -4.66 9.66 -8.51
C LEU A 447 -4.65 11.03 -7.81
N THR A 448 -5.63 11.91 -8.06
CA THR A 448 -5.67 13.23 -7.41
C THR A 448 -5.78 13.14 -5.89
N PHE A 449 -6.53 12.17 -5.37
CA PHE A 449 -6.65 11.95 -3.93
C PHE A 449 -5.44 11.21 -3.33
N ALA A 450 -4.87 10.24 -4.04
CA ALA A 450 -3.75 9.44 -3.55
C ALA A 450 -2.38 10.12 -3.70
N ALA A 451 -2.21 11.00 -4.70
CA ALA A 451 -0.92 11.59 -5.06
C ALA A 451 -0.22 12.30 -3.89
N PRO A 452 -0.87 13.15 -3.07
CA PRO A 452 -0.18 13.81 -1.95
C PRO A 452 0.47 12.79 -1.00
N SER A 453 -0.30 11.77 -0.60
CA SER A 453 0.15 10.70 0.30
C SER A 453 1.31 9.88 -0.31
N LEU A 454 1.21 9.54 -1.60
CA LEU A 454 2.25 8.81 -2.32
C LEU A 454 3.53 9.64 -2.50
N LEU A 455 3.41 10.94 -2.78
CA LEU A 455 4.55 11.85 -2.90
C LEU A 455 5.28 11.99 -1.55
N ASP A 456 4.53 12.06 -0.46
CA ASP A 456 5.06 12.12 0.90
C ASP A 456 5.73 10.79 1.31
N ASP A 457 5.25 9.65 0.82
CA ASP A 457 5.90 8.32 0.96
C ASP A 457 7.03 8.09 -0.06
N ARG A 458 7.52 9.16 -0.71
CA ARG A 458 8.60 9.15 -1.72
C ARG A 458 8.33 8.30 -2.98
N GLN A 459 7.07 8.01 -3.28
CA GLN A 459 6.63 7.23 -4.46
C GLN A 459 6.41 8.10 -5.70
N ARG A 460 7.31 9.05 -5.98
CA ARG A 460 7.16 10.01 -7.09
C ARG A 460 7.05 9.33 -8.46
N THR A 461 7.78 8.24 -8.64
CA THR A 461 7.79 7.43 -9.87
C THR A 461 6.42 6.81 -10.16
N VAL A 462 5.67 6.39 -9.13
CA VAL A 462 4.30 5.90 -9.29
C VAL A 462 3.39 6.98 -9.85
N VAL A 463 3.44 8.19 -9.28
CA VAL A 463 2.61 9.32 -9.74
C VAL A 463 2.94 9.66 -11.20
N ALA A 464 4.22 9.61 -11.59
CA ALA A 464 4.64 9.82 -12.96
C ALA A 464 4.11 8.72 -13.92
N PHE A 465 4.18 7.44 -13.53
CA PHE A 465 3.61 6.35 -14.32
C PHE A 465 2.10 6.47 -14.48
N GLU A 466 1.38 6.81 -13.41
CA GLU A 466 -0.07 7.00 -13.48
C GLU A 466 -0.46 8.21 -14.34
N ALA A 467 0.27 9.33 -14.26
CA ALA A 467 0.07 10.48 -15.13
C ALA A 467 0.35 10.15 -16.61
N LEU A 468 1.41 9.37 -16.89
CA LEU A 468 1.69 8.84 -18.23
C LEU A 468 0.54 7.98 -18.74
N GLY A 469 0.01 7.08 -17.91
CA GLY A 469 -1.13 6.23 -18.25
C GLY A 469 -2.40 7.04 -18.54
N ILE A 470 -2.74 8.00 -17.69
CA ILE A 470 -3.89 8.91 -17.90
C ILE A 470 -3.77 9.64 -19.23
N THR A 471 -2.58 10.14 -19.56
CA THR A 471 -2.30 10.85 -20.81
C THR A 471 -2.44 9.93 -22.02
N CYS A 472 -1.92 8.70 -21.94
CA CYS A 472 -2.05 7.71 -23.01
C CYS A 472 -3.51 7.30 -23.24
N SER A 473 -4.29 7.08 -22.19
CA SER A 473 -5.72 6.77 -22.31
C SER A 473 -6.52 7.92 -22.89
N GLY A 474 -6.23 9.16 -22.49
CA GLY A 474 -6.85 10.35 -23.08
C GLY A 474 -6.52 10.50 -24.56
N LEU A 475 -5.25 10.33 -24.95
CA LEU A 475 -4.83 10.38 -26.35
C LEU A 475 -5.48 9.25 -27.16
N HIS A 476 -5.52 8.02 -26.63
CA HIS A 476 -6.16 6.88 -27.29
C HIS A 476 -7.67 7.09 -27.48
N PHE A 477 -8.34 7.67 -26.48
CA PHE A 477 -9.75 8.06 -26.56
C PHE A 477 -9.98 9.11 -27.67
N CYS A 478 -9.15 10.16 -27.72
CA CYS A 478 -9.22 11.18 -28.77
C CYS A 478 -8.96 10.61 -30.16
N LEU A 479 -7.98 9.69 -30.30
CA LEU A 479 -7.72 9.00 -31.56
C LEU A 479 -8.94 8.20 -32.01
N ARG A 480 -9.61 7.51 -31.08
CA ARG A 480 -10.76 6.64 -31.36
C ARG A 480 -12.04 7.38 -31.72
N TYR A 481 -12.36 8.46 -31.02
CA TYR A 481 -13.66 9.14 -31.19
C TYR A 481 -13.56 10.49 -31.91
N GLY A 482 -12.39 11.15 -31.84
CA GLY A 482 -12.17 12.47 -32.41
C GLY A 482 -11.51 12.48 -33.80
N LEU A 483 -10.58 11.55 -34.08
CA LEU A 483 -9.72 11.61 -35.27
C LEU A 483 -9.98 10.53 -36.34
N ILE A 484 -10.87 9.55 -36.12
CA ILE A 484 -11.18 8.57 -37.17
C ILE A 484 -12.04 9.24 -38.26
N VAL A 485 -11.34 9.66 -39.31
CA VAL A 485 -11.82 10.29 -40.56
C VAL A 485 -12.64 9.33 -41.47
N ARG A 486 -12.92 8.09 -41.03
CA ARG A 486 -13.83 7.16 -41.75
C ARG A 486 -14.67 6.34 -40.78
N LYS A 487 -15.70 6.96 -40.19
CA LYS A 487 -16.71 6.29 -39.33
C LYS A 487 -17.49 5.16 -40.02
N GLU A 488 -17.40 5.04 -41.35
CA GLU A 488 -18.30 4.22 -42.18
C GLU A 488 -17.72 2.86 -42.63
N ARG A 489 -16.41 2.60 -42.49
CA ARG A 489 -15.79 1.38 -43.07
C ARG A 489 -15.21 0.36 -42.09
N GLU A 490 -14.84 0.78 -40.87
CA GLU A 490 -14.20 -0.11 -39.89
C GLU A 490 -14.68 0.23 -38.46
N ALA A 491 -15.01 -0.77 -37.65
CA ALA A 491 -15.41 -0.55 -36.27
C ALA A 491 -14.21 -0.04 -35.44
N PRO A 492 -14.27 1.15 -34.80
CA PRO A 492 -13.16 1.76 -34.03
C PRO A 492 -12.57 0.88 -32.93
N ILE A 493 -13.39 -0.03 -32.39
CA ILE A 493 -12.99 -0.98 -31.36
C ILE A 493 -11.94 -1.98 -31.86
N ALA A 494 -12.04 -2.42 -33.12
CA ALA A 494 -11.16 -3.45 -33.67
C ALA A 494 -9.81 -2.89 -34.13
N THR A 495 -9.81 -1.66 -34.66
CA THR A 495 -8.66 -1.07 -35.37
C THR A 495 -7.58 -0.52 -34.45
N LEU A 496 -7.94 -0.05 -33.24
CA LEU A 496 -6.98 0.54 -32.30
C LEU A 496 -6.61 -0.39 -31.13
N GLY A 497 -6.84 -1.71 -31.27
CA GLY A 497 -6.50 -2.69 -30.24
C GLY A 497 -7.52 -2.76 -29.07
N GLY A 498 -8.71 -2.18 -29.24
CA GLY A 498 -9.76 -2.12 -28.22
C GLY A 498 -9.58 -1.01 -27.18
N PRO A 499 -10.49 -0.91 -26.19
CA PRO A 499 -10.50 0.18 -25.21
C PRO A 499 -9.42 0.00 -24.13
N MET A 500 -8.82 1.10 -23.69
CA MET A 500 -7.88 1.13 -22.55
C MET A 500 -8.58 1.10 -21.19
N SER A 501 -9.93 1.07 -21.16
CA SER A 501 -10.71 1.16 -19.91
C SER A 501 -10.34 0.08 -18.88
N ILE A 502 -9.98 -1.14 -19.31
CA ILE A 502 -9.56 -2.19 -18.36
C ILE A 502 -8.28 -1.80 -17.62
N LEU A 503 -7.33 -1.16 -18.31
CA LEU A 503 -6.06 -0.70 -17.74
C LEU A 503 -6.33 0.43 -16.75
N ASP A 504 -7.20 1.37 -17.13
CA ASP A 504 -7.48 2.53 -16.29
C ASP A 504 -8.12 2.13 -14.98
N VAL A 505 -9.12 1.24 -15.00
CA VAL A 505 -9.79 0.86 -13.77
C VAL A 505 -8.92 -0.07 -12.91
N THR A 506 -8.15 -0.98 -13.51
CA THR A 506 -7.25 -1.85 -12.72
C THR A 506 -6.10 -1.07 -12.08
N SER A 507 -5.52 -0.10 -12.78
CA SER A 507 -4.57 0.87 -12.20
C SER A 507 -5.22 1.71 -11.10
N ALA A 508 -6.44 2.22 -11.31
CA ALA A 508 -7.16 2.99 -10.30
C ALA A 508 -7.35 2.18 -9.02
N VAL A 509 -7.79 0.91 -9.12
CA VAL A 509 -7.95 0.03 -7.95
C VAL A 509 -6.63 -0.22 -7.24
N LEU A 510 -5.55 -0.47 -7.99
CA LEU A 510 -4.24 -0.72 -7.40
C LEU A 510 -3.75 0.50 -6.60
N VAL A 511 -3.90 1.72 -7.13
CA VAL A 511 -3.57 2.97 -6.43
C VAL A 511 -4.49 3.20 -5.23
N LEU A 512 -5.77 2.88 -5.37
CA LEU A 512 -6.77 3.06 -4.32
C LEU A 512 -6.53 2.17 -3.09
N PHE A 513 -5.89 1.01 -3.27
CA PHE A 513 -5.44 0.14 -2.17
C PHE A 513 -3.98 0.39 -1.74
N ALA A 514 -3.32 1.38 -2.33
CA ALA A 514 -1.97 1.77 -2.01
C ALA A 514 -1.96 2.86 -0.92
N ASP A 515 -2.37 2.50 0.29
CA ASP A 515 -2.30 3.39 1.45
C ASP A 515 -0.86 3.55 1.94
N ALA A 516 -0.40 4.80 2.04
CA ALA A 516 0.87 5.11 2.70
C ALA A 516 0.76 4.94 4.23
N PRO A 517 1.85 4.53 4.90
CA PRO A 517 3.14 4.15 4.34
C PRO A 517 3.10 2.75 3.68
N LEU A 518 3.52 2.64 2.42
CA LEU A 518 3.36 1.40 1.63
C LEU A 518 4.25 0.26 2.08
N LEU A 519 5.41 0.61 2.65
CA LEU A 519 6.41 -0.32 3.15
C LEU A 519 6.24 -0.61 4.66
N GLY A 520 5.15 -0.14 5.27
CA GLY A 520 4.81 -0.45 6.65
C GLY A 520 4.36 -1.91 6.84
N THR A 521 4.64 -2.48 8.01
CA THR A 521 4.29 -3.87 8.36
C THR A 521 2.89 -3.99 8.94
N ASN A 522 1.85 -3.49 8.27
CA ASN A 522 0.47 -3.66 8.75
C ASN A 522 -0.16 -4.96 8.18
N GLY A 523 0.22 -6.09 8.78
CA GLY A 523 -0.16 -7.45 8.34
C GLY A 523 -1.64 -7.85 8.46
N GLY A 524 -2.56 -6.92 8.75
CA GLY A 524 -3.99 -7.19 8.94
C GLY A 524 -4.94 -6.40 8.02
N ASN A 525 -4.42 -5.61 7.08
CA ASN A 525 -5.26 -4.69 6.33
C ASN A 525 -5.79 -5.33 5.04
N PHE A 526 -7.11 -5.28 4.83
CA PHE A 526 -7.80 -5.66 3.57
C PHE A 526 -7.10 -5.13 2.31
N ALA A 527 -6.45 -3.96 2.41
CA ALA A 527 -5.67 -3.36 1.35
C ALA A 527 -4.49 -4.21 0.85
N SER A 528 -3.79 -4.99 1.69
CA SER A 528 -2.68 -5.84 1.22
C SER A 528 -3.18 -7.02 0.39
N THR A 529 -4.25 -7.69 0.84
CA THR A 529 -4.93 -8.74 0.07
C THR A 529 -5.54 -8.18 -1.22
N GLY A 530 -6.16 -7.00 -1.16
CA GLY A 530 -6.66 -6.29 -2.34
C GLY A 530 -5.58 -6.03 -3.39
N ARG A 531 -4.41 -5.53 -2.97
CA ARG A 531 -3.24 -5.33 -3.84
C ARG A 531 -2.73 -6.63 -4.48
N LEU A 532 -2.72 -7.74 -3.74
CA LEU A 532 -2.36 -9.05 -4.27
C LEU A 532 -3.32 -9.51 -5.36
N LEU A 533 -4.63 -9.47 -5.09
CA LEU A 533 -5.66 -9.92 -6.02
C LEU A 533 -5.68 -9.08 -7.30
N ILE A 534 -5.61 -7.75 -7.17
CA ILE A 534 -5.57 -6.86 -8.34
C ILE A 534 -4.24 -6.97 -9.09
N GLY A 535 -3.11 -7.19 -8.40
CA GLY A 535 -1.81 -7.39 -9.03
C GLY A 535 -1.78 -8.66 -9.88
N LEU A 536 -2.39 -9.74 -9.40
CA LEU A 536 -2.58 -10.96 -10.19
C LEU A 536 -3.51 -10.73 -11.39
N LEU A 537 -4.61 -9.99 -11.22
CA LEU A 537 -5.51 -9.64 -12.32
C LEU A 537 -4.79 -8.82 -13.40
N ILE A 538 -3.99 -7.82 -13.02
CA ILE A 538 -3.19 -7.02 -13.95
C ILE A 538 -2.23 -7.94 -14.71
N SER A 539 -1.53 -8.84 -14.04
CA SER A 539 -0.61 -9.75 -14.72
C SER A 539 -1.33 -10.67 -15.72
N LEU A 540 -2.44 -11.28 -15.31
CA LEU A 540 -3.17 -12.26 -16.13
C LEU A 540 -3.92 -11.63 -17.31
N ALA A 541 -4.60 -10.50 -17.08
CA ALA A 541 -5.51 -9.90 -18.05
C ALA A 541 -4.93 -8.67 -18.76
N VAL A 542 -4.26 -7.78 -18.02
CA VAL A 542 -3.77 -6.51 -18.57
C VAL A 542 -2.49 -6.70 -19.38
N CYS A 543 -1.48 -7.38 -18.82
CA CYS A 543 -0.23 -7.63 -19.54
C CYS A 543 -0.50 -8.39 -20.85
N THR A 544 -1.42 -9.37 -20.81
CA THR A 544 -1.78 -10.12 -22.00
C THR A 544 -2.45 -9.24 -23.06
N ARG A 545 -3.38 -8.38 -22.63
CA ARG A 545 -4.05 -7.44 -23.52
C ARG A 545 -3.08 -6.45 -24.16
N VAL A 546 -2.12 -5.90 -23.41
CA VAL A 546 -1.12 -4.96 -23.93
C VAL A 546 -0.29 -5.61 -25.03
N CYS A 547 0.30 -6.78 -24.77
CA CYS A 547 1.16 -7.46 -25.75
C CYS A 547 0.42 -7.78 -27.06
N PHE A 548 -0.81 -8.31 -26.99
CA PHE A 548 -1.61 -8.58 -28.18
C PHE A 548 -2.05 -7.28 -28.88
N SER A 549 -2.44 -6.23 -28.15
CA SER A 549 -2.88 -4.97 -28.76
C SER A 549 -1.74 -4.27 -29.50
N VAL A 550 -0.54 -4.20 -28.90
CA VAL A 550 0.67 -3.67 -29.56
C VAL A 550 0.95 -4.45 -30.84
N ALA A 551 0.98 -5.79 -30.77
CA ALA A 551 1.30 -6.64 -31.90
C ALA A 551 0.31 -6.49 -33.07
N MET A 552 -0.99 -6.47 -32.77
CA MET A 552 -2.04 -6.37 -33.79
C MET A 552 -2.06 -5.00 -34.44
N VAL A 553 -2.04 -3.91 -33.64
CA VAL A 553 -2.09 -2.54 -34.18
C VAL A 553 -0.83 -2.22 -34.98
N ALA A 554 0.36 -2.66 -34.53
CA ALA A 554 1.60 -2.48 -35.29
C ALA A 554 1.57 -3.21 -36.64
N THR A 555 0.97 -4.41 -36.66
CA THR A 555 0.85 -5.21 -37.88
C THR A 555 -0.14 -4.61 -38.85
N MET A 556 -1.27 -4.09 -38.37
CA MET A 556 -2.20 -3.31 -39.20
C MET A 556 -1.53 -2.04 -39.75
N ALA A 557 -0.76 -1.32 -38.93
CA ALA A 557 -0.02 -0.12 -39.35
C ALA A 557 0.97 -0.43 -40.48
N ARG A 558 1.66 -1.56 -40.38
CA ARG A 558 2.68 -2.00 -41.34
C ARG A 558 2.08 -2.56 -42.63
N SER A 559 0.92 -3.22 -42.53
CA SER A 559 0.25 -3.89 -43.66
C SER A 559 -0.77 -2.99 -44.38
N ALA A 560 -1.07 -1.79 -43.87
CA ALA A 560 -1.91 -0.83 -44.57
C ALA A 560 -1.20 -0.31 -45.83
N THR A 561 -1.61 -0.78 -47.01
CA THR A 561 -0.97 -0.45 -48.31
C THR A 561 -1.92 0.22 -49.31
N ASN A 562 -3.23 0.15 -49.10
CA ASN A 562 -4.24 0.54 -50.08
C ASN A 562 -5.00 1.82 -49.68
N GLY A 563 -5.04 2.83 -50.56
CA GLY A 563 -5.82 4.07 -50.38
C GLY A 563 -5.18 5.31 -51.01
N ASN A 564 -5.88 6.46 -50.95
CA ASN A 564 -5.30 7.75 -51.33
C ASN A 564 -4.06 8.04 -50.47
N ARG A 565 -2.93 8.42 -51.09
CA ARG A 565 -1.62 8.53 -50.43
C ARG A 565 -1.63 9.42 -49.18
N ARG A 566 -2.43 10.49 -49.16
CA ARG A 566 -2.57 11.40 -48.00
C ARG A 566 -3.36 10.75 -46.86
N GLU A 567 -4.46 10.09 -47.17
CA GLU A 567 -5.32 9.40 -46.20
C GLU A 567 -4.62 8.17 -45.61
N LEU A 568 -3.91 7.40 -46.45
CA LEU A 568 -3.14 6.23 -46.04
C LEU A 568 -2.06 6.60 -45.02
N LYS A 569 -1.31 7.69 -45.27
CA LYS A 569 -0.30 8.20 -44.33
C LYS A 569 -0.91 8.63 -43.00
N CYS A 570 -2.07 9.29 -43.03
CA CYS A 570 -2.78 9.70 -41.82
C CYS A 570 -3.28 8.50 -41.00
N HIS A 571 -3.83 7.48 -41.67
CA HIS A 571 -4.27 6.25 -41.03
C HIS A 571 -3.10 5.44 -40.45
N GLN A 572 -2.01 5.27 -41.20
CA GLN A 572 -0.79 4.64 -40.70
C GLN A 572 -0.21 5.39 -39.49
N ALA A 573 -0.17 6.73 -39.52
CA ALA A 573 0.27 7.54 -38.40
C ALA A 573 -0.62 7.30 -37.17
N THR A 574 -1.94 7.26 -37.35
CA THR A 574 -2.91 6.97 -36.27
C THR A 574 -2.64 5.59 -35.64
N LEU A 575 -2.44 4.56 -36.46
CA LEU A 575 -2.14 3.22 -35.96
C LEU A 575 -0.78 3.16 -35.24
N TRP A 576 0.26 3.80 -35.77
CA TRP A 576 1.56 3.88 -35.07
C TRP A 576 1.47 4.64 -33.74
N THR A 577 0.70 5.74 -33.68
CA THR A 577 0.45 6.43 -32.42
C THR A 577 -0.31 5.54 -31.44
N ALA A 578 -1.29 4.77 -31.90
CA ALA A 578 -2.01 3.82 -31.04
C ALA A 578 -1.08 2.70 -30.53
N THR A 579 -0.22 2.14 -31.38
CA THR A 579 0.83 1.17 -30.96
C THR A 579 1.72 1.76 -29.86
N LEU A 580 2.18 3.01 -30.03
CA LEU A 580 3.00 3.69 -29.04
C LEU A 580 2.23 3.89 -27.72
N THR A 581 0.97 4.34 -27.76
CA THR A 581 0.16 4.52 -26.54
C THR A 581 -0.06 3.21 -25.78
N TRP A 582 -0.23 2.08 -26.48
CA TRP A 582 -0.33 0.77 -25.86
C TRP A 582 0.99 0.33 -25.20
N MET A 583 2.13 0.57 -25.85
CA MET A 583 3.44 0.29 -25.24
C MET A 583 3.68 1.15 -24.00
N LEU A 584 3.40 2.45 -24.08
CA LEU A 584 3.54 3.38 -22.94
C LEU A 584 2.59 3.04 -21.79
N GLN A 585 1.38 2.55 -22.08
CA GLN A 585 0.51 2.00 -21.03
C GLN A 585 1.07 0.73 -20.40
N GLY A 586 1.73 -0.13 -21.17
CA GLY A 586 2.50 -1.26 -20.64
C GLY A 586 3.58 -0.81 -19.67
N VAL A 587 4.33 0.25 -20.02
CA VAL A 587 5.34 0.87 -19.14
C VAL A 587 4.69 1.38 -17.86
N ALA A 588 3.64 2.21 -17.97
CA ALA A 588 2.94 2.79 -16.83
C ALA A 588 2.39 1.71 -15.88
N THR A 589 1.64 0.75 -16.41
CA THR A 589 1.03 -0.32 -15.60
C THR A 589 2.07 -1.24 -14.96
N ALA A 590 3.13 -1.62 -15.67
CA ALA A 590 4.20 -2.46 -15.13
C ALA A 590 5.00 -1.75 -14.04
N GLY A 591 5.31 -0.46 -14.22
CA GLY A 591 5.99 0.37 -13.23
C GLY A 591 5.15 0.54 -11.96
N THR A 592 3.86 0.88 -12.11
CA THR A 592 2.92 0.97 -10.97
C THR A 592 2.79 -0.37 -10.25
N LEU A 593 2.61 -1.48 -10.97
CA LEU A 593 2.50 -2.83 -10.39
C LEU A 593 3.76 -3.21 -9.59
N ALA A 594 4.94 -2.94 -10.15
CA ALA A 594 6.22 -3.20 -9.50
C ALA A 594 6.36 -2.43 -8.18
N LEU A 595 6.01 -1.15 -8.18
CA LEU A 595 6.22 -0.27 -7.02
C LEU A 595 5.13 -0.42 -5.95
N LEU A 596 3.86 -0.54 -6.33
CA LEU A 596 2.73 -0.56 -5.40
C LEU A 596 2.40 -1.95 -4.85
N PHE A 597 2.75 -3.01 -5.58
CA PHE A 597 2.51 -4.39 -5.17
C PHE A 597 3.79 -5.18 -4.95
N VAL A 598 4.64 -5.34 -5.97
CA VAL A 598 5.80 -6.24 -5.87
C VAL A 598 6.78 -5.82 -4.78
N ASN A 599 7.13 -4.53 -4.71
CA ASN A 599 8.08 -4.02 -3.72
C ASN A 599 7.54 -4.20 -2.27
N PRO A 600 6.31 -3.77 -1.92
CA PRO A 600 5.72 -4.06 -0.61
C PRO A 600 5.56 -5.56 -0.31
N ALA A 601 5.16 -6.37 -1.29
CA ALA A 601 5.00 -7.82 -1.12
C ALA A 601 6.34 -8.50 -0.81
N ALA A 602 7.41 -8.11 -1.52
CA ALA A 602 8.75 -8.61 -1.25
C ALA A 602 9.22 -8.21 0.16
N VAL A 603 9.00 -6.96 0.57
CA VAL A 603 9.32 -6.53 1.93
C VAL A 603 8.57 -7.37 2.96
N SER A 604 7.28 -7.66 2.74
CA SER A 604 6.50 -8.51 3.64
C SER A 604 6.95 -9.97 3.66
N LEU A 605 7.42 -10.53 2.54
CA LEU A 605 7.82 -11.94 2.43
C LEU A 605 9.24 -12.20 2.99
N VAL A 606 10.15 -11.24 2.83
CA VAL A 606 11.54 -11.37 3.31
C VAL A 606 11.67 -11.11 4.81
N ARG A 607 10.58 -10.76 5.51
CA ARG A 607 10.63 -10.37 6.93
C ARG A 607 11.40 -11.35 7.82
N SER A 608 11.29 -12.66 7.55
CA SER A 608 11.88 -13.75 8.33
C SER A 608 13.02 -14.48 7.60
N GLN A 609 13.73 -13.80 6.69
CA GLN A 609 14.82 -14.40 5.92
C GLN A 609 16.09 -13.55 6.02
N THR A 610 17.24 -14.21 6.16
CA THR A 610 18.54 -13.56 6.06
C THR A 610 18.92 -13.32 4.59
N GLY A 611 19.68 -12.26 4.33
CA GLY A 611 20.24 -11.97 3.00
C GLY A 611 19.52 -10.86 2.22
N ASP A 612 19.92 -10.68 0.95
CA ASP A 612 19.49 -9.55 0.12
C ASP A 612 18.04 -9.68 -0.36
N THR A 613 17.18 -8.80 0.15
CA THR A 613 15.76 -8.67 -0.24
C THR A 613 15.53 -8.45 -1.75
N ARG A 614 16.52 -7.96 -2.51
CA ARG A 614 16.37 -7.63 -3.94
C ARG A 614 16.08 -8.86 -4.79
N VAL A 615 16.67 -10.01 -4.47
CA VAL A 615 16.47 -11.25 -5.23
C VAL A 615 15.00 -11.66 -5.21
N VAL A 616 14.35 -11.53 -4.05
CA VAL A 616 12.93 -11.86 -3.87
C VAL A 616 12.02 -10.90 -4.64
N LYS A 617 12.36 -9.60 -4.71
CA LYS A 617 11.63 -8.62 -5.53
C LYS A 617 11.57 -9.06 -7.00
N TYR A 618 12.72 -9.44 -7.57
CA TYR A 618 12.78 -9.89 -8.96
C TYR A 618 12.10 -11.24 -9.17
N ALA A 619 12.23 -12.17 -8.23
CA ALA A 619 11.56 -13.46 -8.29
C ALA A 619 10.02 -13.32 -8.31
N ILE A 620 9.46 -12.44 -7.47
CA ILE A 620 8.01 -12.17 -7.45
C ILE A 620 7.57 -11.54 -8.77
N LEU A 621 8.30 -10.53 -9.27
CA LEU A 621 7.97 -9.88 -10.55
C LEU A 621 7.96 -10.88 -11.72
N LEU A 622 9.02 -11.69 -11.84
CA LEU A 622 9.13 -12.71 -12.87
C LEU A 622 8.07 -13.80 -12.70
N GLY A 623 7.81 -14.23 -11.46
CA GLY A 623 6.73 -15.15 -11.13
C GLY A 623 5.37 -14.62 -11.61
N LEU A 624 5.05 -13.35 -11.33
CA LEU A 624 3.83 -12.70 -11.82
C LEU A 624 3.77 -12.71 -13.34
N ILE A 625 4.82 -12.28 -14.04
CA ILE A 625 4.85 -12.29 -15.50
C ILE A 625 4.65 -13.72 -16.04
N CYS A 626 5.28 -14.71 -15.43
CA CYS A 626 5.13 -16.12 -15.79
C CYS A 626 3.69 -16.62 -15.62
N THR A 627 2.92 -16.09 -14.66
CA THR A 627 1.49 -16.46 -14.52
C THR A 627 0.66 -16.11 -15.76
N SER A 628 1.09 -15.16 -16.58
CA SER A 628 0.41 -14.77 -17.82
C SER A 628 0.70 -15.70 -19.01
N LEU A 629 1.77 -16.51 -18.94
CA LEU A 629 2.20 -17.43 -20.02
C LEU A 629 1.12 -18.44 -20.43
N PRO A 630 0.40 -19.11 -19.51
CA PRO A 630 -0.69 -20.01 -19.89
C PRO A 630 -1.76 -19.32 -20.74
N THR A 631 -2.07 -18.04 -20.46
CA THR A 631 -3.04 -17.26 -21.23
C THR A 631 -2.51 -16.93 -22.62
N PHE A 632 -1.24 -16.53 -22.73
CA PHE A 632 -0.58 -16.33 -24.04
C PHE A 632 -0.66 -17.60 -24.89
N THR A 633 -0.24 -18.73 -24.33
CA THR A 633 -0.25 -20.03 -25.02
C THR A 633 -1.66 -20.46 -25.41
N LYS A 634 -2.63 -20.33 -24.50
CA LYS A 634 -4.03 -20.72 -24.74
C LYS A 634 -4.67 -19.90 -25.87
N VAL A 635 -4.42 -18.58 -25.91
CA VAL A 635 -4.93 -17.72 -26.99
C VAL A 635 -4.31 -18.13 -28.32
N SER A 636 -2.98 -18.23 -28.38
CA SER A 636 -2.27 -18.60 -29.61
C SER A 636 -2.63 -19.99 -30.13
N LEU A 637 -2.73 -21.00 -29.26
CA LEU A 637 -3.12 -22.35 -29.64
C LEU A 637 -4.55 -22.43 -30.17
N ARG A 638 -5.50 -21.72 -29.55
CA ARG A 638 -6.89 -21.70 -30.02
C ARG A 638 -7.01 -21.08 -31.40
N VAL A 639 -6.31 -19.97 -31.65
CA VAL A 639 -6.26 -19.37 -32.98
C VAL A 639 -5.62 -20.33 -33.99
N LEU A 640 -4.51 -20.98 -33.63
CA LEU A 640 -3.88 -21.97 -34.50
C LEU A 640 -4.81 -23.15 -34.83
N GLN A 641 -5.56 -23.65 -33.83
CA GLN A 641 -6.55 -24.71 -34.03
C GLN A 641 -7.68 -24.28 -34.96
N ASP A 642 -8.18 -23.05 -34.81
CA ASP A 642 -9.21 -22.50 -35.70
C ASP A 642 -8.68 -22.38 -37.14
N GLU A 643 -7.44 -21.90 -37.31
CA GLU A 643 -6.77 -21.81 -38.61
C GLU A 643 -6.56 -23.18 -39.28
N CYS A 644 -6.20 -24.21 -38.51
CA CYS A 644 -6.02 -25.56 -39.02
C CYS A 644 -7.35 -26.24 -39.40
N LYS A 645 -8.46 -25.90 -38.75
CA LYS A 645 -9.80 -26.43 -39.08
C LYS A 645 -10.40 -25.81 -40.35
N GLN A 646 -9.96 -24.60 -40.70
CA GLN A 646 -10.43 -23.89 -41.89
C GLN A 646 -9.65 -24.27 -43.16
N LYS A 647 -8.52 -24.98 -43.03
CA LYS A 647 -7.78 -25.61 -44.13
C LYS A 647 -8.29 -27.02 -44.33
#